data_AF-A0A651GXP4-F1
#
_entry.id   AF-A0A651GXP4-F1
#
_cell.length_a   1.000
_cell.length_b   1.000
_cell.length_c   1.000
_cell.angle_alpha   90.00
_cell.angle_beta   90.00
_cell.angle_gamma   90.00
#
_symmetry.space_group_name_H-M   'P 1'
#
loop_
_entity.id
_entity.type
_entity.pdbx_description
1 polymer ?
#
loop_
_entity_poly.entity_id
_entity_poly.type
_entity_poly.pdbx_seq_one_letter_code
_entity_poly.pdbx_strand_id
1 'polypeptide(L)'
;MGATTTADRPGDARRSRRWLLVALVALLALIAAAWLQGDPIDPVPHFAEREVSIIAHAGAQGHAPPNTIEAFDAALELGADTLEMDLQVTADGEVATIHDGTVDRTTDGSGPVNELTLAELQSLDAGATWTAEGGSTPFAGRGVRHASLREVLERYPDTHLVIELKTDGDEAIIQPVIDLVAEFGRDDGTLTIASFSEDYLGPVRAQLPEVPTNMPESETYDFYVRQLVGAHPWWNPPGQLFQVPEWFDDRLVVTPRFTRAAERAGVEVQVWTVNDTEQMHRLLDAGAHAILTDYPDRVVEVLEERAATRYGIVRGPDPTRYDAQLDRAERLQDTAAWLTPVWAVITFIGDEEFYLLLLPLTYWAISRRIGLRLGVMLLVSASLNGVLKLAFTTPRPSFLRPELAAVSETSFGLPSGHAQNATAVWGVLAASLRSRSAQVALVVLIAAIAWSRIHLGVHFLEDMVVGVLVGLVLLGLFLLLEPRVVRWWQRVGTVERVLASLVAGLVWIAPAALLSGRLIGVAFPWPGVEDAAALTGAGGVVTAAATLSGFGVGVAWLQARGGFDHRGPVARRVGRVLVGLVGVAVLYLGLSALFPSGEGPLELTLRAVRYGLIGAWVGGVGPWVFVRLGLAEPAPGDEGGSGLPPERPAAAATAQGPDGPHGGSDGPHGGSDGSGDPGGGTVEPRP
;
A
#
# COMPACT_ATOMS: atom_id res chain seq x y z
N MET A 1 60.63 -15.65 -5.38
CA MET A 1 59.47 -15.06 -6.09
C MET A 1 58.75 -14.16 -5.11
N GLY A 2 58.77 -12.85 -5.37
CA GLY A 2 58.39 -11.81 -4.42
C GLY A 2 56.91 -11.81 -4.08
N ALA A 3 56.61 -11.74 -2.79
CA ALA A 3 55.28 -11.44 -2.27
C ALA A 3 54.97 -9.97 -2.55
N THR A 4 54.07 -9.72 -3.50
CA THR A 4 53.43 -8.42 -3.67
C THR A 4 52.35 -8.27 -2.60
N THR A 5 52.72 -7.60 -1.51
CA THR A 5 51.78 -6.91 -0.63
C THR A 5 50.91 -5.98 -1.49
N THR A 6 49.62 -6.30 -1.62
CA THR A 6 48.64 -5.41 -2.25
C THR A 6 48.41 -4.24 -1.29
N ALA A 7 49.23 -3.21 -1.43
CA ALA A 7 48.97 -1.90 -0.86
C ALA A 7 47.61 -1.41 -1.39
N ASP A 8 46.76 -1.01 -0.45
CA ASP A 8 45.42 -0.48 -0.62
C ASP A 8 45.41 0.63 -1.69
N ARG A 9 44.70 0.45 -2.81
CA ARG A 9 44.59 1.49 -3.83
C ARG A 9 43.56 2.52 -3.36
N PRO A 10 43.94 3.79 -3.07
CA PRO A 10 43.01 4.82 -2.59
C PRO A 10 41.82 5.14 -3.53
N GLY A 11 41.82 4.61 -4.76
CA GLY A 11 40.70 4.70 -5.70
C GLY A 11 39.47 3.87 -5.33
N ASP A 12 39.63 2.69 -4.70
CA ASP A 12 38.52 1.77 -4.43
C ASP A 12 37.64 2.22 -3.24
N ALA A 13 38.25 2.80 -2.21
CA ALA A 13 37.52 3.41 -1.09
C ALA A 13 36.71 4.64 -1.52
N ARG A 14 37.30 5.52 -2.37
CA ARG A 14 36.58 6.68 -2.92
C ARG A 14 35.43 6.26 -3.83
N ARG A 15 35.59 5.19 -4.62
CA ARG A 15 34.54 4.67 -5.51
C ARG A 15 33.37 4.06 -4.73
N SER A 16 33.65 3.22 -3.73
CA SER A 16 32.61 2.61 -2.89
C SER A 16 31.82 3.65 -2.09
N ARG A 17 32.49 4.66 -1.51
CA ARG A 17 31.83 5.77 -0.81
C ARG A 17 30.85 6.54 -1.70
N ARG A 18 31.23 6.82 -2.97
CA ARG A 18 30.34 7.50 -3.93
C ARG A 18 29.05 6.72 -4.20
N TRP A 19 29.16 5.42 -4.47
CA TRP A 19 27.98 4.58 -4.74
C TRP A 19 27.08 4.42 -3.52
N LEU A 20 27.63 4.31 -2.31
CA LEU A 20 26.84 4.28 -1.07
C LEU A 20 26.08 5.59 -0.83
N LEU A 21 26.69 6.75 -1.12
CA LEU A 21 26.01 8.04 -1.04
C LEU A 21 24.89 8.16 -2.07
N VAL A 22 25.12 7.72 -3.31
CA VAL A 22 24.08 7.69 -4.36
C VAL A 22 22.91 6.81 -3.94
N ALA A 23 23.18 5.60 -3.45
CA ALA A 23 22.14 4.69 -2.97
C ALA A 23 21.37 5.28 -1.79
N LEU A 24 22.06 5.90 -0.83
CA LEU A 24 21.44 6.58 0.31
C LEU A 24 20.48 7.68 -0.16
N VAL A 25 20.93 8.58 -1.03
CA VAL A 25 20.11 9.68 -1.56
C VAL A 25 18.92 9.15 -2.36
N ALA A 26 19.14 8.14 -3.21
CA ALA A 26 18.07 7.54 -4.01
C ALA A 26 16.99 6.89 -3.13
N LEU A 27 17.38 6.14 -2.09
CA LEU A 27 16.43 5.51 -1.17
C LEU A 27 15.65 6.55 -0.36
N LEU A 28 16.31 7.61 0.12
CA LEU A 28 15.63 8.70 0.83
C LEU A 28 14.65 9.45 -0.09
N ALA A 29 15.01 9.67 -1.36
CA ALA A 29 14.12 10.28 -2.33
C ALA A 29 12.90 9.40 -2.64
N LEU A 30 13.08 8.08 -2.77
CA LEU A 30 11.96 7.14 -2.94
C LEU A 30 11.02 7.14 -1.75
N ILE A 31 11.57 7.15 -0.53
CA ILE A 31 10.78 7.23 0.70
C ILE A 31 9.99 8.55 0.73
N ALA A 32 10.64 9.69 0.50
CA ALA A 32 9.97 10.99 0.46
C ALA A 32 8.86 11.05 -0.61
N ALA A 33 9.12 10.51 -1.81
CA ALA A 33 8.12 10.44 -2.88
C ALA A 33 6.91 9.56 -2.53
N ALA A 34 7.12 8.47 -1.78
CA ALA A 34 6.02 7.63 -1.28
C ALA A 34 5.16 8.39 -0.24
N TRP A 35 5.79 9.17 0.64
CA TRP A 35 5.07 9.96 1.65
C TRP A 35 4.27 11.12 1.07
N LEU A 36 4.78 11.76 0.02
CA LEU A 36 4.06 12.84 -0.68
C LEU A 36 2.83 12.35 -1.46
N GLN A 37 2.62 11.04 -1.58
CA GLN A 37 1.41 10.46 -2.18
C GLN A 37 0.29 10.21 -1.16
N GLY A 38 0.52 10.49 0.12
CA GLY A 38 -0.22 9.93 1.25
C GLY A 38 -1.07 10.88 2.09
N ASP A 39 -1.45 12.04 1.58
CA ASP A 39 -2.57 12.79 2.19
C ASP A 39 -3.82 12.52 1.35
N PRO A 40 -4.86 11.86 1.90
CA PRO A 40 -6.20 12.04 1.39
C PRO A 40 -6.49 13.53 1.54
N ILE A 41 -6.71 14.19 0.41
CA ILE A 41 -7.49 15.42 0.43
C ILE A 41 -8.83 15.04 1.05
N ASP A 42 -9.34 15.93 1.91
CA ASP A 42 -10.63 15.75 2.59
C ASP A 42 -11.63 15.09 1.62
N PRO A 43 -12.41 14.10 2.06
CA PRO A 43 -13.38 13.43 1.20
C PRO A 43 -14.19 14.49 0.46
N VAL A 44 -14.21 14.38 -0.86
CA VAL A 44 -15.01 15.25 -1.73
C VAL A 44 -16.39 15.38 -1.09
N PRO A 45 -16.95 16.58 -0.89
CA PRO A 45 -18.31 16.72 -0.40
C PRO A 45 -19.23 15.97 -1.36
N HIS A 46 -19.68 14.78 -0.98
CA HIS A 46 -20.68 14.06 -1.76
C HIS A 46 -21.98 14.85 -1.64
N PHE A 47 -22.49 15.38 -2.76
CA PHE A 47 -23.77 16.10 -2.78
C PHE A 47 -24.99 15.19 -2.52
N ALA A 48 -24.78 13.89 -2.30
CA ALA A 48 -25.80 12.89 -2.01
C ALA A 48 -25.45 12.05 -0.76
N GLU A 49 -26.47 11.50 -0.08
CA GLU A 49 -26.30 10.59 1.07
C GLU A 49 -25.62 9.25 0.69
N ARG A 50 -25.55 8.94 -0.61
CA ARG A 50 -24.99 7.70 -1.16
C ARG A 50 -23.64 7.93 -1.85
N GLU A 51 -22.82 6.88 -1.89
CA GLU A 51 -21.45 6.90 -2.46
C GLU A 51 -21.43 7.24 -3.97
N VAL A 52 -22.52 6.96 -4.69
CA VAL A 52 -22.68 7.29 -6.13
C VAL A 52 -24.02 7.99 -6.31
N SER A 53 -24.01 9.26 -6.74
CA SER A 53 -25.23 10.03 -6.98
C SER A 53 -25.93 9.63 -8.28
N ILE A 54 -27.25 9.49 -8.24
CA ILE A 54 -28.11 9.28 -9.41
C ILE A 54 -28.71 10.62 -9.83
N ILE A 55 -28.28 11.13 -10.98
CA ILE A 55 -28.74 12.40 -11.55
C ILE A 55 -29.70 12.10 -12.71
N ALA A 56 -30.93 12.59 -12.59
CA ALA A 56 -31.98 12.38 -13.60
C ALA A 56 -31.95 13.46 -14.68
N HIS A 57 -31.49 13.10 -15.88
CA HIS A 57 -31.27 13.99 -17.03
C HIS A 57 -32.58 14.53 -17.62
N ALA A 58 -32.78 15.85 -17.53
CA ALA A 58 -34.04 16.52 -17.82
C ALA A 58 -35.23 15.86 -17.07
N GLY A 59 -34.97 15.35 -15.86
CA GLY A 59 -35.84 14.42 -15.14
C GLY A 59 -35.63 12.97 -15.60
N ALA A 60 -36.65 12.12 -15.49
CA ALA A 60 -36.60 10.75 -16.00
C ALA A 60 -37.05 10.73 -17.46
N GLN A 61 -36.30 11.36 -18.37
CA GLN A 61 -36.80 11.56 -19.75
C GLN A 61 -36.99 10.25 -20.55
N GLY A 62 -36.41 9.14 -20.09
CA GLY A 62 -36.70 7.80 -20.59
C GLY A 62 -38.11 7.30 -20.24
N HIS A 63 -38.76 7.89 -19.23
CA HIS A 63 -40.05 7.47 -18.67
C HIS A 63 -41.18 8.50 -18.79
N ALA A 64 -40.84 9.79 -18.97
CA ALA A 64 -41.80 10.87 -19.16
C ALA A 64 -41.21 12.03 -20.01
N PRO A 65 -42.02 12.98 -20.52
CA PRO A 65 -41.52 14.06 -21.37
C PRO A 65 -40.48 14.94 -20.64
N PRO A 66 -39.30 15.22 -21.25
CA PRO A 66 -38.19 15.89 -20.58
C PRO A 66 -38.55 17.29 -20.11
N ASN A 67 -37.94 17.74 -19.01
CA ASN A 67 -38.11 19.08 -18.45
C ASN A 67 -39.58 19.43 -18.16
N THR A 68 -40.31 18.48 -17.56
CA THR A 68 -41.71 18.62 -17.12
C THR A 68 -41.84 18.15 -15.67
N ILE A 69 -42.89 18.60 -14.97
CA ILE A 69 -43.15 18.14 -13.59
C ILE A 69 -43.34 16.63 -13.55
N GLU A 70 -43.97 16.04 -14.57
CA GLU A 70 -44.17 14.61 -14.73
C GLU A 70 -42.84 13.84 -14.78
N ALA A 71 -41.83 14.35 -15.50
CA ALA A 71 -40.50 13.72 -15.55
C ALA A 71 -39.72 13.88 -14.24
N PHE A 72 -39.87 15.01 -13.55
CA PHE A 72 -39.25 15.23 -12.25
C PHE A 72 -39.87 14.36 -11.15
N ASP A 73 -41.20 14.26 -11.10
CA ASP A 73 -41.91 13.37 -10.17
C ASP A 73 -41.50 11.91 -10.43
N ALA A 74 -41.49 11.49 -11.69
CA ALA A 74 -41.07 10.14 -12.07
C ALA A 74 -39.61 9.84 -11.66
N ALA A 75 -38.69 10.80 -11.83
CA ALA A 75 -37.30 10.62 -11.44
C ALA A 75 -37.13 10.32 -9.94
N LEU A 76 -37.83 11.06 -9.08
CA LEU A 76 -37.80 10.83 -7.64
C LEU A 76 -38.44 9.49 -7.26
N GLU A 77 -39.55 9.12 -7.90
CA GLU A 77 -40.19 7.81 -7.71
C GLU A 77 -39.27 6.64 -8.12
N LEU A 78 -38.43 6.85 -9.14
CA LEU A 78 -37.47 5.87 -9.64
C LEU A 78 -36.12 5.90 -8.87
N GLY A 79 -36.00 6.71 -7.82
CA GLY A 79 -34.88 6.67 -6.89
C GLY A 79 -33.70 7.60 -7.22
N ALA A 80 -33.90 8.60 -8.09
CA ALA A 80 -32.92 9.66 -8.33
C ALA A 80 -32.65 10.47 -7.04
N ASP A 81 -31.38 10.88 -6.86
CA ASP A 81 -30.97 11.77 -5.77
C ASP A 81 -31.09 13.23 -6.16
N THR A 82 -30.83 13.50 -7.44
CA THR A 82 -30.71 14.84 -8.00
C THR A 82 -31.55 14.94 -9.26
N LEU A 83 -32.30 16.04 -9.37
CA LEU A 83 -33.00 16.40 -10.60
C LEU A 83 -32.11 17.32 -11.41
N GLU A 84 -31.83 16.93 -12.64
CA GLU A 84 -31.15 17.80 -13.60
C GLU A 84 -32.17 18.37 -14.59
N MET A 85 -31.96 19.63 -14.97
CA MET A 85 -32.82 20.32 -15.91
C MET A 85 -32.06 21.37 -16.70
N ASP A 86 -32.52 21.55 -17.93
CA ASP A 86 -31.99 22.52 -18.86
C ASP A 86 -32.81 23.81 -18.80
N LEU A 87 -32.15 24.96 -18.82
CA LEU A 87 -32.81 26.25 -18.71
C LEU A 87 -32.64 27.11 -19.97
N GLN A 88 -33.75 27.73 -20.38
CA GLN A 88 -33.82 28.78 -21.39
C GLN A 88 -34.65 29.95 -20.85
N VAL A 89 -34.50 31.14 -21.43
CA VAL A 89 -35.28 32.34 -21.05
C VAL A 89 -36.35 32.66 -22.10
N THR A 90 -37.55 33.00 -21.65
CA THR A 90 -38.70 33.37 -22.48
C THR A 90 -38.69 34.87 -22.83
N ALA A 91 -39.53 35.29 -23.77
CA ALA A 91 -39.63 36.69 -24.22
C ALA A 91 -40.02 37.69 -23.11
N ASP A 92 -40.72 37.20 -22.09
CA ASP A 92 -41.12 37.96 -20.90
C ASP A 92 -40.13 37.86 -19.73
N GLY A 93 -38.96 37.22 -19.93
CA GLY A 93 -37.87 37.15 -18.96
C GLY A 93 -38.01 36.07 -17.90
N GLU A 94 -39.00 35.17 -18.04
CA GLU A 94 -39.16 34.01 -17.16
C GLU A 94 -38.22 32.88 -17.57
N VAL A 95 -37.84 32.03 -16.61
CA VAL A 95 -36.91 30.92 -16.84
C VAL A 95 -37.71 29.64 -17.05
N ALA A 96 -37.70 29.11 -18.27
CA ALA A 96 -38.36 27.86 -18.65
C ALA A 96 -37.39 26.68 -18.60
N THR A 97 -37.87 25.51 -18.18
CA THR A 97 -37.11 24.27 -18.27
C THR A 97 -37.29 23.67 -19.66
N ILE A 98 -36.29 23.80 -20.53
CA ILE A 98 -36.27 23.23 -21.88
C ILE A 98 -34.83 23.20 -22.41
N HIS A 99 -34.46 22.10 -23.09
CA HIS A 99 -33.10 21.91 -23.58
C HIS A 99 -32.75 22.80 -24.76
N ASP A 100 -33.58 22.77 -25.81
CA ASP A 100 -33.27 23.41 -27.08
C ASP A 100 -33.67 24.89 -27.04
N GLY A 101 -32.97 25.73 -27.81
CA GLY A 101 -33.41 27.11 -28.05
C GLY A 101 -34.76 27.24 -28.80
N THR A 102 -35.38 26.13 -29.24
CA THR A 102 -36.69 26.10 -29.91
C THR A 102 -37.61 25.02 -29.32
N VAL A 103 -38.92 25.17 -29.50
CA VAL A 103 -39.93 24.25 -28.95
C VAL A 103 -40.23 23.03 -29.85
N ASP A 104 -39.71 23.02 -31.08
CA ASP A 104 -40.09 22.13 -32.17
C ASP A 104 -39.90 20.63 -31.88
N ARG A 105 -38.88 20.28 -31.09
CA ARG A 105 -38.56 18.86 -30.82
C ARG A 105 -39.48 18.26 -29.75
N THR A 106 -39.78 19.02 -28.70
CA THR A 106 -40.41 18.50 -27.48
C THR A 106 -41.88 18.86 -27.36
N THR A 107 -42.45 19.62 -28.30
CA THR A 107 -43.84 20.07 -28.23
C THR A 107 -44.59 19.90 -29.56
N ASP A 108 -45.88 20.22 -29.58
CA ASP A 108 -46.68 20.35 -30.81
C ASP A 108 -46.59 21.73 -31.48
N GLY A 109 -45.74 22.62 -30.96
CA GLY A 109 -45.48 23.96 -31.50
C GLY A 109 -44.23 24.05 -32.38
N SER A 110 -43.88 25.28 -32.76
CA SER A 110 -42.65 25.59 -33.51
C SER A 110 -42.19 27.00 -33.22
N GLY A 111 -40.87 27.22 -33.15
CA GLY A 111 -40.28 28.55 -33.00
C GLY A 111 -39.35 28.67 -31.80
N PRO A 112 -38.59 29.77 -31.71
CA PRO A 112 -37.59 29.97 -30.67
C PRO A 112 -38.23 30.31 -29.32
N VAL A 113 -37.64 29.78 -28.24
CA VAL A 113 -38.13 29.95 -26.87
C VAL A 113 -38.14 31.42 -26.44
N ASN A 114 -37.12 32.19 -26.86
CA ASN A 114 -36.98 33.60 -26.52
C ASN A 114 -37.93 34.54 -27.30
N GLU A 115 -38.77 34.03 -28.20
CA GLU A 115 -39.85 34.79 -28.85
C GLU A 115 -41.25 34.45 -28.29
N LEU A 116 -41.34 33.47 -27.38
CA LEU A 116 -42.57 33.08 -26.71
C LEU A 116 -42.58 33.59 -25.27
N THR A 117 -43.72 34.06 -24.78
CA THR A 117 -43.95 34.25 -23.33
C THR A 117 -44.03 32.90 -22.63
N LEU A 118 -43.77 32.83 -21.32
CA LEU A 118 -43.92 31.58 -20.56
C LEU A 118 -45.33 31.00 -20.72
N ALA A 119 -46.35 31.85 -20.70
CA ALA A 119 -47.75 31.43 -20.88
C ALA A 119 -48.03 30.83 -22.27
N GLU A 120 -47.40 31.35 -23.33
CA GLU A 120 -47.50 30.79 -24.67
C GLU A 120 -46.75 29.45 -24.78
N LEU A 121 -45.54 29.36 -24.23
CA LEU A 121 -44.76 28.12 -24.18
C LEU A 121 -45.52 27.02 -23.43
N GLN A 122 -46.11 27.35 -22.28
CA GLN A 122 -46.90 26.42 -21.46
C GLN A 122 -48.26 26.05 -22.04
N SER A 123 -48.69 26.70 -23.13
CA SER A 123 -49.90 26.32 -23.87
C SER A 123 -49.67 25.17 -24.85
N LEU A 124 -48.40 24.86 -25.14
CA LEU A 124 -47.99 23.77 -26.02
C LEU A 124 -47.98 22.44 -25.27
N ASP A 125 -48.29 21.34 -25.96
CA ASP A 125 -48.27 20.00 -25.39
C ASP A 125 -46.88 19.38 -25.48
N ALA A 126 -46.13 19.43 -24.38
CA ALA A 126 -44.81 18.82 -24.25
C ALA A 126 -44.84 17.29 -24.30
N GLY A 127 -46.02 16.67 -24.20
CA GLY A 127 -46.20 15.21 -24.36
C GLY A 127 -46.43 14.76 -25.81
N ALA A 128 -46.65 15.70 -26.75
CA ALA A 128 -47.12 15.38 -28.10
C ALA A 128 -46.12 14.58 -28.94
N THR A 129 -44.82 14.85 -28.79
CA THR A 129 -43.74 14.21 -29.55
C THR A 129 -43.03 13.10 -28.76
N TRP A 130 -43.27 13.01 -27.44
CA TRP A 130 -42.60 12.03 -26.60
C TRP A 130 -43.17 10.62 -26.81
N THR A 131 -42.27 9.64 -26.88
CA THR A 131 -42.61 8.23 -27.10
C THR A 131 -41.86 7.37 -26.10
N ALA A 132 -42.59 6.48 -25.40
CA ALA A 132 -42.01 5.54 -24.45
C ALA A 132 -41.15 4.48 -25.13
N GLU A 133 -40.23 3.86 -24.37
CA GLU A 133 -39.51 2.66 -24.78
C GLU A 133 -40.52 1.54 -25.11
N GLY A 134 -40.68 1.22 -26.40
CA GLY A 134 -41.72 0.31 -26.91
C GLY A 134 -42.73 0.95 -27.87
N GLY A 135 -42.67 2.28 -28.07
CA GLY A 135 -43.38 2.98 -29.16
C GLY A 135 -44.76 3.54 -28.80
N SER A 136 -45.19 3.48 -27.54
CA SER A 136 -46.45 4.10 -27.11
C SER A 136 -46.29 5.58 -26.76
N THR A 137 -47.35 6.38 -26.92
CA THR A 137 -47.37 7.83 -26.64
C THR A 137 -48.35 8.19 -25.50
N PRO A 138 -48.11 7.75 -24.25
CA PRO A 138 -49.06 7.89 -23.14
C PRO A 138 -49.31 9.33 -22.68
N PHE A 139 -48.44 10.28 -23.05
CA PHE A 139 -48.55 11.68 -22.67
C PHE A 139 -49.14 12.57 -23.78
N ALA A 140 -49.23 12.08 -25.01
CA ALA A 140 -49.76 12.85 -26.13
C ALA A 140 -51.24 13.22 -25.90
N GLY A 141 -51.56 14.50 -26.04
CA GLY A 141 -52.90 15.06 -25.85
C GLY A 141 -53.33 15.16 -24.38
N ARG A 142 -52.42 14.99 -23.42
CA ARG A 142 -52.72 15.13 -21.98
C ARG A 142 -52.49 16.54 -21.45
N GLY A 143 -51.94 17.44 -22.27
CA GLY A 143 -51.66 18.82 -21.88
C GLY A 143 -50.49 18.90 -20.89
N VAL A 144 -49.48 18.04 -21.08
CA VAL A 144 -48.23 18.13 -20.34
C VAL A 144 -47.52 19.39 -20.80
N ARG A 145 -46.90 20.14 -19.88
CA ARG A 145 -46.22 21.40 -20.20
C ARG A 145 -44.81 21.41 -19.64
N HIS A 146 -43.92 22.14 -20.29
CA HIS A 146 -42.64 22.48 -19.70
C HIS A 146 -42.84 23.32 -18.43
N ALA A 147 -42.06 23.00 -17.39
CA ALA A 147 -42.11 23.74 -16.13
C ALA A 147 -41.33 25.07 -16.27
N SER A 148 -41.60 26.01 -15.38
CA SER A 148 -40.67 27.11 -15.08
C SER A 148 -39.73 26.72 -13.95
N LEU A 149 -38.54 27.33 -13.88
CA LEU A 149 -37.63 27.14 -12.75
C LEU A 149 -38.32 27.51 -11.43
N ARG A 150 -39.16 28.54 -11.42
CA ARG A 150 -39.97 28.91 -10.25
C ARG A 150 -40.88 27.76 -9.80
N GLU A 151 -41.64 27.15 -10.71
CA GLU A 151 -42.51 26.01 -10.39
C GLU A 151 -41.70 24.82 -9.83
N VAL A 152 -40.49 24.59 -10.35
CA VAL A 152 -39.58 23.55 -9.84
C VAL A 152 -39.11 23.88 -8.42
N LEU A 153 -38.63 25.11 -8.18
CA LEU A 153 -38.14 25.55 -6.88
C LEU A 153 -39.24 25.55 -5.81
N GLU A 154 -40.48 25.89 -6.17
CA GLU A 154 -41.64 25.81 -5.29
C GLU A 154 -42.02 24.36 -4.95
N ARG A 155 -41.89 23.45 -5.92
CA ARG A 155 -42.31 22.04 -5.76
C ARG A 155 -41.27 21.19 -5.02
N TYR A 156 -39.98 21.46 -5.22
CA TYR A 156 -38.88 20.61 -4.73
C TYR A 156 -37.91 21.38 -3.80
N PRO A 157 -38.39 21.91 -2.66
CA PRO A 157 -37.59 22.79 -1.80
C PRO A 157 -36.41 22.10 -1.12
N ASP A 158 -36.49 20.77 -0.94
CA ASP A 158 -35.48 19.97 -0.22
C ASP A 158 -34.67 19.05 -1.16
N THR A 159 -34.96 19.05 -2.46
CA THR A 159 -34.31 18.16 -3.44
C THR A 159 -33.02 18.78 -3.95
N HIS A 160 -31.97 17.97 -4.17
CA HIS A 160 -30.78 18.46 -4.83
C HIS A 160 -31.06 18.73 -6.31
N LEU A 161 -30.72 19.92 -6.80
CA LEU A 161 -30.98 20.33 -8.18
C LEU A 161 -29.67 20.62 -8.92
N VAL A 162 -29.56 20.17 -10.16
CA VAL A 162 -28.55 20.63 -11.11
C VAL A 162 -29.27 21.39 -12.21
N ILE A 163 -28.96 22.67 -12.35
CA ILE A 163 -29.58 23.51 -13.37
C ILE A 163 -28.54 23.91 -14.42
N GLU A 164 -28.76 23.51 -15.67
CA GLU A 164 -27.84 23.82 -16.78
C GLU A 164 -28.30 25.09 -17.52
N LEU A 165 -27.42 26.09 -17.57
CA LEU A 165 -27.57 27.27 -18.42
C LEU A 165 -27.13 26.94 -19.84
N LYS A 166 -28.10 26.77 -20.74
CA LYS A 166 -27.85 26.45 -22.14
C LYS A 166 -27.32 27.65 -22.91
N THR A 167 -26.36 27.39 -23.80
CA THR A 167 -25.58 28.42 -24.50
C THR A 167 -26.07 28.71 -25.92
N ASP A 168 -27.05 27.95 -26.42
CA ASP A 168 -27.73 28.20 -27.69
C ASP A 168 -28.88 29.23 -27.56
N GLY A 169 -29.13 29.71 -26.33
CA GLY A 169 -30.08 30.77 -26.00
C GLY A 169 -29.45 32.16 -25.79
N ASP A 170 -30.10 32.98 -24.96
CA ASP A 170 -29.70 34.35 -24.65
C ASP A 170 -29.00 34.42 -23.28
N GLU A 171 -27.83 35.07 -23.21
CA GLU A 171 -27.12 35.36 -21.94
C GLU A 171 -27.98 36.13 -20.94
N ALA A 172 -29.09 36.74 -21.40
CA ALA A 172 -30.13 37.31 -20.57
C ALA A 172 -30.71 36.34 -19.52
N ILE A 173 -30.52 35.02 -19.65
CA ILE A 173 -30.94 34.02 -18.65
C ILE A 173 -30.17 34.10 -17.32
N ILE A 174 -28.94 34.61 -17.33
CA ILE A 174 -28.02 34.54 -16.19
C ILE A 174 -28.60 35.27 -14.97
N GLN A 175 -29.07 36.51 -15.14
CA GLN A 175 -29.57 37.31 -14.03
C GLN A 175 -30.91 36.79 -13.47
N PRO A 176 -31.92 36.43 -14.29
CA PRO A 176 -33.13 35.78 -13.81
C PRO A 176 -32.87 34.52 -12.97
N VAL A 177 -31.91 33.68 -13.35
CA VAL A 177 -31.55 32.49 -12.56
C VAL A 177 -30.92 32.87 -11.23
N ILE A 178 -29.98 33.82 -11.21
CA ILE A 178 -29.38 34.33 -9.97
C ILE A 178 -30.44 34.89 -9.04
N ASP A 179 -31.38 35.68 -9.57
CA ASP A 179 -32.46 36.29 -8.82
C ASP A 179 -33.38 35.22 -8.20
N LEU A 180 -33.73 34.17 -8.96
CA LEU A 180 -34.53 33.05 -8.46
C LEU A 180 -33.80 32.23 -7.39
N VAL A 181 -32.51 31.94 -7.57
CA VAL A 181 -31.71 31.22 -6.56
C VAL A 181 -31.66 32.00 -5.25
N ALA A 182 -31.45 33.32 -5.32
CA ALA A 182 -31.45 34.20 -4.14
C ALA A 182 -32.84 34.34 -3.51
N GLU A 183 -33.90 34.47 -4.32
CA GLU A 183 -35.29 34.58 -3.85
C GLU A 183 -35.71 33.34 -3.04
N PHE A 184 -35.35 32.16 -3.52
CA PHE A 184 -35.71 30.88 -2.89
C PHE A 184 -34.70 30.39 -1.85
N GLY A 185 -33.59 31.11 -1.62
CA GLY A 185 -32.57 30.74 -0.64
C GLY A 185 -31.87 29.43 -0.95
N ARG A 186 -31.61 29.17 -2.24
CA ARG A 186 -31.03 27.93 -2.76
C ARG A 186 -29.49 27.94 -2.82
N ASP A 187 -28.88 28.85 -2.07
CA ASP A 187 -27.44 28.92 -1.78
C ASP A 187 -27.04 28.07 -0.56
N ASP A 188 -27.92 27.21 -0.08
CA ASP A 188 -27.77 26.34 1.10
C ASP A 188 -26.99 25.03 0.84
N GLY A 189 -26.46 24.87 -0.38
CA GLY A 189 -25.74 23.67 -0.82
C GLY A 189 -26.62 22.61 -1.48
N THR A 190 -27.93 22.86 -1.68
CA THR A 190 -28.84 21.92 -2.36
C THR A 190 -28.99 22.19 -3.87
N LEU A 191 -28.27 23.16 -4.43
CA LEU A 191 -28.37 23.51 -5.85
C LEU A 191 -26.98 23.67 -6.46
N THR A 192 -26.80 23.14 -7.66
CA THR A 192 -25.61 23.29 -8.49
C THR A 192 -25.99 23.98 -9.80
N ILE A 193 -25.17 24.94 -10.25
CA ILE A 193 -25.34 25.58 -11.57
C ILE A 193 -24.29 25.05 -12.54
N ALA A 194 -24.75 24.53 -13.68
CA ALA A 194 -23.90 23.99 -14.73
C ALA A 194 -23.94 24.86 -16.01
N SER A 195 -22.84 24.90 -16.75
CA SER A 195 -22.80 25.35 -18.14
C SER A 195 -21.53 24.85 -18.81
N PHE A 196 -21.53 24.78 -20.15
CA PHE A 196 -20.32 24.52 -20.92
C PHE A 196 -19.48 25.78 -21.17
N SER A 197 -20.01 26.97 -20.85
CA SER A 197 -19.36 28.26 -21.10
C SER A 197 -18.93 28.98 -19.83
N GLU A 198 -17.67 29.41 -19.81
CA GLU A 198 -17.13 30.28 -18.76
C GLU A 198 -17.82 31.65 -18.72
N ASP A 199 -18.33 32.15 -19.87
CA ASP A 199 -19.04 33.43 -19.94
C ASP A 199 -20.37 33.40 -19.16
N TYR A 200 -20.96 32.21 -19.02
CA TYR A 200 -22.18 32.01 -18.22
C TYR A 200 -21.86 31.79 -16.73
N LEU A 201 -20.82 31.00 -16.41
CA LEU A 201 -20.48 30.70 -15.02
C LEU A 201 -19.69 31.80 -14.31
N GLY A 202 -18.93 32.63 -15.03
CA GLY A 202 -18.16 33.73 -14.45
C GLY A 202 -19.02 34.69 -13.61
N PRO A 203 -20.12 35.24 -14.18
CA PRO A 203 -21.06 36.07 -13.43
C PRO A 203 -21.76 35.32 -12.28
N VAL A 204 -22.11 34.05 -12.48
CA VAL A 204 -22.72 33.21 -11.44
C VAL A 204 -21.78 33.06 -10.25
N ARG A 205 -20.53 32.62 -10.46
CA ARG A 205 -19.51 32.46 -9.41
C ARG A 205 -19.18 33.78 -8.70
N ALA A 206 -19.33 34.92 -9.39
CA ALA A 206 -19.10 36.24 -8.81
C ALA A 206 -20.25 36.71 -7.90
N GLN A 207 -21.50 36.35 -8.21
CA GLN A 207 -22.69 36.78 -7.47
C GLN A 207 -23.19 35.75 -6.44
N LEU A 208 -22.95 34.47 -6.70
CA LEU A 208 -23.35 33.32 -5.88
C LEU A 208 -22.13 32.43 -5.57
N PRO A 209 -21.12 32.92 -4.82
CA PRO A 209 -19.89 32.18 -4.57
C PRO A 209 -20.07 30.90 -3.73
N GLU A 210 -21.18 30.79 -3.00
CA GLU A 210 -21.50 29.60 -2.18
C GLU A 210 -22.17 28.49 -3.00
N VAL A 211 -22.69 28.80 -4.20
CA VAL A 211 -23.37 27.82 -5.06
C VAL A 211 -22.33 27.04 -5.87
N PRO A 212 -22.27 25.70 -5.74
CA PRO A 212 -21.39 24.88 -6.54
C PRO A 212 -21.62 25.04 -8.04
N THR A 213 -20.53 24.99 -8.82
CA THR A 213 -20.60 25.00 -10.27
C THR A 213 -19.80 23.87 -10.90
N ASN A 214 -20.22 23.45 -12.10
CA ASN A 214 -19.40 22.55 -12.90
C ASN A 214 -18.17 23.27 -13.49
N MET A 215 -17.26 22.49 -14.06
CA MET A 215 -16.14 22.97 -14.86
C MET A 215 -16.56 23.03 -16.34
N PRO A 216 -16.59 24.22 -16.99
CA PRO A 216 -16.79 24.36 -18.42
C PRO A 216 -15.69 23.65 -19.23
N GLU A 217 -15.86 23.62 -20.54
CA GLU A 217 -14.98 22.86 -21.44
C GLU A 217 -13.50 23.30 -21.33
N SER A 218 -13.25 24.61 -21.22
CA SER A 218 -11.89 25.17 -21.07
C SER A 218 -11.18 24.68 -19.82
N GLU A 219 -11.87 24.68 -18.68
CA GLU A 219 -11.37 24.25 -17.37
C GLU A 219 -11.19 22.73 -17.31
N THR A 220 -12.14 21.98 -17.88
CA THR A 220 -12.06 20.53 -18.05
C THR A 220 -10.86 20.13 -18.91
N TYR A 221 -10.60 20.84 -20.01
CA TYR A 221 -9.46 20.58 -20.87
C TYR A 221 -8.12 20.90 -20.19
N ASP A 222 -8.02 22.04 -19.49
CA ASP A 222 -6.83 22.40 -18.70
C ASP A 222 -6.51 21.30 -17.67
N PHE A 223 -7.52 20.84 -16.93
CA PHE A 223 -7.36 19.73 -15.98
C PHE A 223 -6.93 18.44 -16.67
N TYR A 224 -7.59 18.06 -17.78
CA TYR A 224 -7.26 16.86 -18.53
C TYR A 224 -5.78 16.85 -18.96
N VAL A 225 -5.23 17.96 -19.43
CA VAL A 225 -3.81 18.06 -19.78
C VAL A 225 -2.91 17.97 -18.54
N ARG A 226 -3.24 18.68 -17.46
CA ARG A 226 -2.47 18.67 -16.20
C ARG A 226 -2.41 17.28 -15.58
N GLN A 227 -3.51 16.54 -15.60
CA GLN A 227 -3.51 15.17 -15.05
C GLN A 227 -2.59 14.26 -15.87
N LEU A 228 -2.51 14.40 -17.21
CA LEU A 228 -1.62 13.58 -18.03
C LEU A 228 -0.13 13.79 -17.70
N VAL A 229 0.26 15.03 -17.41
CA VAL A 229 1.66 15.36 -17.06
C VAL A 229 1.95 15.32 -15.57
N GLY A 230 0.95 14.99 -14.73
CA GLY A 230 1.11 14.90 -13.27
C GLY A 230 1.17 16.26 -12.55
N ALA A 231 0.69 17.33 -13.18
CA ALA A 231 0.68 18.68 -12.62
C ALA A 231 -0.62 19.07 -11.89
N HIS A 232 -1.60 18.16 -11.81
CA HIS A 232 -2.87 18.36 -11.12
C HIS A 232 -2.75 18.71 -9.61
N PRO A 233 -1.73 18.28 -8.83
CA PRO A 233 -1.65 18.65 -7.41
C PRO A 233 -1.40 20.14 -7.14
N TRP A 234 -1.04 20.92 -8.16
CA TRP A 234 -0.85 22.38 -8.06
C TRP A 234 -1.96 23.16 -8.77
N TRP A 235 -3.03 22.48 -9.18
CA TRP A 235 -4.18 23.09 -9.79
C TRP A 235 -5.17 23.53 -8.71
N ASN A 236 -5.66 24.76 -8.82
CA ASN A 236 -6.70 25.27 -7.94
C ASN A 236 -8.02 25.24 -8.70
N PRO A 237 -8.94 24.31 -8.37
CA PRO A 237 -10.16 24.13 -9.12
C PRO A 237 -11.09 25.36 -8.96
N PRO A 238 -11.55 25.98 -10.06
CA PRO A 238 -12.51 27.09 -10.00
C PRO A 238 -13.97 26.67 -9.79
N GLY A 239 -14.34 25.42 -10.12
CA GLY A 239 -15.61 24.78 -9.80
C GLY A 239 -15.44 23.55 -8.88
N GLN A 240 -16.52 22.85 -8.58
CA GLN A 240 -16.55 21.73 -7.63
C GLN A 240 -16.71 20.37 -8.30
N LEU A 241 -17.13 20.34 -9.57
CA LEU A 241 -17.39 19.09 -10.27
C LEU A 241 -17.13 19.16 -11.77
N PHE A 242 -16.81 18.01 -12.34
CA PHE A 242 -16.80 17.78 -13.78
C PHE A 242 -18.12 17.15 -14.20
N GLN A 243 -18.73 17.67 -15.26
CA GLN A 243 -19.77 16.99 -16.02
C GLN A 243 -19.20 16.66 -17.40
N VAL A 244 -18.77 15.41 -17.59
CA VAL A 244 -18.01 15.00 -18.77
C VAL A 244 -18.61 13.76 -19.44
N PRO A 245 -18.46 13.61 -20.77
CA PRO A 245 -18.79 12.35 -21.42
C PRO A 245 -17.69 11.30 -21.17
N GLU A 246 -18.01 10.01 -21.33
CA GLU A 246 -17.00 8.94 -21.31
C GLU A 246 -15.92 9.21 -22.38
N TRP A 247 -16.38 9.59 -23.58
CA TRP A 247 -15.56 9.92 -24.74
C TRP A 247 -15.85 11.33 -25.23
N PHE A 248 -14.79 12.07 -25.55
CA PHE A 248 -14.88 13.35 -26.25
C PHE A 248 -14.03 13.27 -27.52
N ASP A 249 -14.68 13.37 -28.68
CA ASP A 249 -14.12 12.96 -29.98
C ASP A 249 -13.53 11.53 -29.90
N ASP A 250 -12.25 11.37 -30.21
CA ASP A 250 -11.51 10.10 -30.16
C ASP A 250 -10.77 9.88 -28.81
N ARG A 251 -11.05 10.70 -27.79
CA ARG A 251 -10.34 10.66 -26.50
C ARG A 251 -11.22 10.07 -25.41
N LEU A 252 -10.72 9.00 -24.78
CA LEU A 252 -11.31 8.48 -23.54
C LEU A 252 -10.99 9.46 -22.39
N VAL A 253 -12.01 10.18 -21.93
CA VAL A 253 -11.88 11.18 -20.86
C VAL A 253 -11.92 10.49 -19.51
N VAL A 254 -12.98 9.71 -19.27
CA VAL A 254 -13.20 9.06 -17.97
C VAL A 254 -12.35 7.80 -17.86
N THR A 255 -11.31 7.88 -17.05
CA THR A 255 -10.41 6.76 -16.73
C THR A 255 -10.15 6.71 -15.23
N PRO A 256 -9.72 5.56 -14.68
CA PRO A 256 -9.29 5.49 -13.28
C PRO A 256 -8.19 6.50 -12.91
N ARG A 257 -7.39 6.94 -13.89
CA ARG A 257 -6.38 7.98 -13.67
C ARG A 257 -7.02 9.36 -13.54
N PHE A 258 -7.97 9.69 -14.42
CA PHE A 258 -8.66 10.96 -14.44
C PHE A 258 -9.47 11.17 -13.16
N THR A 259 -10.30 10.19 -12.78
CA THR A 259 -11.15 10.23 -11.59
C THR A 259 -10.34 10.36 -10.31
N ARG A 260 -9.28 9.55 -10.13
CA ARG A 260 -8.37 9.68 -8.98
C ARG A 260 -7.62 11.01 -8.94
N ALA A 261 -7.31 11.59 -10.09
CA ALA A 261 -6.69 12.91 -10.14
C ALA A 261 -7.69 14.01 -9.72
N ALA A 262 -8.96 13.85 -10.09
CA ALA A 262 -10.04 14.78 -9.76
C ALA A 262 -10.40 14.70 -8.27
N GLU A 263 -10.51 13.48 -7.73
CA GLU A 263 -10.64 13.20 -6.30
C GLU A 263 -9.51 13.85 -5.50
N ARG A 264 -8.26 13.71 -5.97
CA ARG A 264 -7.08 14.43 -5.42
C ARG A 264 -7.01 15.92 -5.75
N ALA A 265 -8.01 16.48 -6.40
CA ALA A 265 -8.17 17.92 -6.52
C ALA A 265 -9.39 18.39 -5.71
N GLY A 266 -10.11 17.49 -5.03
CA GLY A 266 -11.36 17.80 -4.36
C GLY A 266 -12.53 18.06 -5.34
N VAL A 267 -12.48 17.48 -6.55
CA VAL A 267 -13.44 17.72 -7.63
C VAL A 267 -14.22 16.44 -7.95
N GLU A 268 -15.55 16.52 -7.95
CA GLU A 268 -16.43 15.41 -8.30
C GLU A 268 -16.37 15.10 -9.81
N VAL A 269 -16.68 13.87 -10.20
CA VAL A 269 -16.76 13.46 -11.61
C VAL A 269 -18.14 12.86 -11.87
N GLN A 270 -18.98 13.62 -12.54
CA GLN A 270 -20.30 13.25 -13.00
C GLN A 270 -20.23 12.92 -14.49
N VAL A 271 -20.75 11.76 -14.89
CA VAL A 271 -20.64 11.29 -16.27
C VAL A 271 -21.99 11.29 -16.95
N TRP A 272 -22.08 11.95 -18.11
CA TRP A 272 -23.29 12.09 -18.90
C TRP A 272 -23.11 11.64 -20.35
N THR A 273 -24.16 11.35 -21.10
CA THR A 273 -25.43 10.77 -20.61
C THR A 273 -25.28 9.26 -20.70
N VAL A 274 -25.55 8.54 -19.62
CA VAL A 274 -25.25 7.10 -19.52
C VAL A 274 -26.55 6.33 -19.33
N ASN A 275 -26.99 5.62 -20.37
CA ASN A 275 -28.25 4.87 -20.37
C ASN A 275 -28.07 3.34 -20.44
N ASP A 276 -26.87 2.91 -20.83
CA ASP A 276 -26.49 1.50 -20.97
C ASP A 276 -25.89 0.98 -19.66
N THR A 277 -26.39 -0.16 -19.17
CA THR A 277 -25.95 -0.70 -17.88
C THR A 277 -24.51 -1.18 -17.91
N GLU A 278 -24.02 -1.75 -19.03
CA GLU A 278 -22.61 -2.14 -19.14
C GLU A 278 -21.70 -0.90 -19.06
N GLN A 279 -22.10 0.21 -19.68
CA GLN A 279 -21.42 1.49 -19.57
C GLN A 279 -21.41 2.01 -18.14
N MET A 280 -22.55 1.95 -17.43
CA MET A 280 -22.62 2.30 -16.00
C MET A 280 -21.60 1.50 -15.20
N HIS A 281 -21.51 0.16 -15.39
CA HIS A 281 -20.50 -0.63 -14.70
C HIS A 281 -19.07 -0.15 -14.99
N ARG A 282 -18.71 0.05 -16.26
CA ARG A 282 -17.35 0.49 -16.61
C ARG A 282 -16.99 1.85 -15.99
N LEU A 283 -17.92 2.79 -15.99
CA LEU A 283 -17.71 4.14 -15.47
C LEU A 283 -17.62 4.16 -13.93
N LEU A 284 -18.44 3.37 -13.26
CA LEU A 284 -18.35 3.18 -11.82
C LEU A 284 -17.03 2.49 -11.42
N ASP A 285 -16.56 1.51 -12.20
CA ASP A 285 -15.22 0.90 -11.99
C ASP A 285 -14.07 1.89 -12.27
N ALA A 286 -14.31 2.85 -13.16
CA ALA A 286 -13.39 3.96 -13.37
C ALA A 286 -13.40 4.97 -12.22
N GLY A 287 -14.35 4.92 -11.27
CA GLY A 287 -14.45 5.83 -10.14
C GLY A 287 -15.28 7.08 -10.42
N ALA A 288 -16.29 6.99 -11.29
CA ALA A 288 -17.30 8.04 -11.41
C ALA A 288 -18.08 8.21 -10.09
N HIS A 289 -18.32 9.45 -9.70
CA HIS A 289 -19.03 9.81 -8.46
C HIS A 289 -20.53 9.98 -8.69
N ALA A 290 -20.94 10.33 -9.92
CA ALA A 290 -22.34 10.38 -10.30
C ALA A 290 -22.55 9.89 -11.72
N ILE A 291 -23.75 9.34 -11.96
CA ILE A 291 -24.23 8.96 -13.27
C ILE A 291 -25.43 9.83 -13.62
N LEU A 292 -25.31 10.59 -14.70
CA LEU A 292 -26.39 11.37 -15.28
C LEU A 292 -27.05 10.54 -16.39
N THR A 293 -28.34 10.24 -16.21
CA THR A 293 -29.05 9.22 -17.00
C THR A 293 -30.49 9.62 -17.30
N ASP A 294 -31.02 9.11 -18.41
CA ASP A 294 -32.45 9.22 -18.75
C ASP A 294 -33.29 8.19 -17.99
N TYR A 295 -32.65 7.15 -17.42
CA TYR A 295 -33.28 5.99 -16.78
C TYR A 295 -32.74 5.77 -15.35
N PRO A 296 -33.20 6.56 -14.35
CA PRO A 296 -32.71 6.45 -12.97
C PRO A 296 -32.85 5.05 -12.36
N ASP A 297 -33.92 4.34 -12.72
CA ASP A 297 -34.20 2.96 -12.33
C ASP A 297 -33.07 2.00 -12.73
N ARG A 298 -32.49 2.15 -13.93
CA ARG A 298 -31.37 1.33 -14.37
C ARG A 298 -30.12 1.54 -13.51
N VAL A 299 -29.88 2.77 -13.06
CA VAL A 299 -28.75 3.06 -12.15
C VAL A 299 -29.03 2.46 -10.78
N VAL A 300 -30.26 2.53 -10.26
CA VAL A 300 -30.66 1.84 -9.03
C VAL A 300 -30.41 0.33 -9.16
N GLU A 301 -30.86 -0.30 -10.24
CA GLU A 301 -30.62 -1.73 -10.50
C GLU A 301 -29.13 -2.07 -10.55
N VAL A 302 -28.31 -1.28 -11.25
CA VAL A 302 -26.85 -1.48 -11.32
C VAL A 302 -26.21 -1.30 -9.96
N LEU A 303 -26.64 -0.31 -9.16
CA LEU A 303 -26.12 -0.09 -7.81
C LEU A 303 -26.56 -1.18 -6.85
N GLU A 304 -27.77 -1.73 -6.99
CA GLU A 304 -28.25 -2.88 -6.23
C GLU A 304 -27.53 -4.17 -6.64
N GLU A 305 -27.30 -4.41 -7.93
CA GLU A 305 -26.50 -5.53 -8.45
C GLU A 305 -25.06 -5.42 -7.94
N ARG A 306 -24.47 -4.22 -8.04
CA ARG A 306 -23.15 -3.93 -7.51
C ARG A 306 -23.14 -4.06 -6.01
N ALA A 307 -24.16 -3.61 -5.28
CA ALA A 307 -24.26 -3.80 -3.84
C ALA A 307 -24.38 -5.28 -3.50
N ALA A 308 -25.18 -6.08 -4.20
CA ALA A 308 -25.24 -7.53 -4.03
C ALA A 308 -23.89 -8.20 -4.36
N THR A 309 -23.15 -7.65 -5.33
CA THR A 309 -21.79 -8.07 -5.71
C THR A 309 -20.71 -7.52 -4.76
N ARG A 310 -20.98 -6.43 -4.01
CA ARG A 310 -20.08 -5.71 -3.09
C ARG A 310 -20.28 -6.14 -1.62
N TYR A 311 -21.50 -6.49 -1.25
CA TYR A 311 -21.85 -7.51 -0.24
C TYR A 311 -21.41 -8.92 -0.67
N GLY A 312 -20.90 -9.02 -1.90
CA GLY A 312 -20.02 -10.06 -2.39
C GLY A 312 -18.54 -9.66 -2.44
N ILE A 313 -18.02 -8.84 -1.50
CA ILE A 313 -16.60 -8.83 -1.06
C ILE A 313 -15.60 -8.42 -2.18
N VAL A 314 -14.79 -7.38 -1.95
CA VAL A 314 -13.53 -7.22 -2.73
C VAL A 314 -12.78 -8.54 -2.63
N ARG A 315 -12.77 -9.35 -3.70
CA ARG A 315 -12.16 -10.68 -3.64
C ARG A 315 -10.64 -10.52 -3.52
N GLY A 316 -10.16 -10.35 -2.29
CA GLY A 316 -9.21 -11.33 -1.78
C GLY A 316 -9.79 -12.73 -2.03
N PRO A 317 -8.96 -13.73 -2.33
CA PRO A 317 -9.42 -15.06 -2.74
C PRO A 317 -10.70 -15.49 -2.02
N ASP A 318 -11.71 -15.88 -2.80
CA ASP A 318 -13.02 -16.37 -2.35
C ASP A 318 -12.93 -17.00 -0.95
N PRO A 319 -13.63 -16.50 0.09
CA PRO A 319 -13.52 -17.04 1.44
C PRO A 319 -13.76 -18.55 1.49
N THR A 320 -14.61 -19.06 0.58
CA THR A 320 -14.90 -20.49 0.46
C THR A 320 -13.69 -21.32 0.02
N ARG A 321 -12.69 -20.70 -0.63
CA ARG A 321 -11.39 -21.32 -0.94
C ARG A 321 -10.67 -21.77 0.33
N TYR A 322 -10.92 -21.11 1.46
CA TYR A 322 -10.29 -21.40 2.74
C TYR A 322 -11.10 -22.36 3.61
N ASP A 323 -12.37 -22.64 3.30
CA ASP A 323 -13.25 -23.48 4.15
C ASP A 323 -12.63 -24.84 4.46
N ALA A 324 -12.11 -25.53 3.44
CA ALA A 324 -11.45 -26.82 3.66
C ALA A 324 -10.23 -26.74 4.59
N GLN A 325 -9.50 -25.61 4.58
CA GLN A 325 -8.37 -25.38 5.47
C GLN A 325 -8.83 -24.96 6.88
N LEU A 326 -9.87 -24.13 6.98
CA LEU A 326 -10.48 -23.69 8.24
C LEU A 326 -11.07 -24.89 9.00
N ASP A 327 -11.85 -25.73 8.33
CA ASP A 327 -12.42 -26.93 8.94
C ASP A 327 -11.34 -27.93 9.37
N ARG A 328 -10.19 -27.95 8.68
CA ARG A 328 -9.03 -28.77 9.08
C ARG A 328 -8.38 -28.19 10.33
N ALA A 329 -8.23 -26.87 10.42
CA ALA A 329 -7.67 -26.21 11.59
C ALA A 329 -8.57 -26.43 12.83
N GLU A 330 -9.88 -26.29 12.66
CA GLU A 330 -10.88 -26.55 13.70
C GLU A 330 -10.81 -28.00 14.20
N ARG A 331 -10.89 -28.99 13.29
CA ARG A 331 -10.73 -30.42 13.67
C ARG A 331 -9.40 -30.71 14.38
N LEU A 332 -8.31 -30.06 13.96
CA LEU A 332 -7.01 -30.24 14.57
C LEU A 332 -6.98 -29.69 16.01
N GLN A 333 -7.64 -28.57 16.26
CA GLN A 333 -7.79 -28.01 17.60
C GLN A 333 -8.74 -28.86 18.44
N ASP A 334 -9.87 -29.32 17.91
CA ASP A 334 -10.82 -30.16 18.65
C ASP A 334 -10.19 -31.49 19.11
N THR A 335 -9.44 -32.14 18.22
CA THR A 335 -8.85 -33.46 18.49
C THR A 335 -7.60 -33.40 19.36
N ALA A 336 -6.95 -32.23 19.44
CA ALA A 336 -5.66 -32.09 20.11
C ALA A 336 -5.51 -30.79 20.93
N ALA A 337 -6.61 -30.22 21.43
CA ALA A 337 -6.62 -28.98 22.22
C ALA A 337 -5.69 -29.01 23.44
N TRP A 338 -5.48 -30.20 24.02
CA TRP A 338 -4.58 -30.39 25.15
C TRP A 338 -3.11 -30.07 24.82
N LEU A 339 -2.73 -30.05 23.53
CA LEU A 339 -1.40 -29.66 23.07
C LEU A 339 -1.23 -28.15 22.89
N THR A 340 -2.30 -27.35 22.90
CA THR A 340 -2.23 -25.89 22.67
C THR A 340 -1.19 -25.20 23.57
N PRO A 341 -1.09 -25.47 24.89
CA PRO A 341 -0.05 -24.86 25.74
C PRO A 341 1.37 -25.28 25.33
N VAL A 342 1.56 -26.53 24.87
CA VAL A 342 2.86 -27.02 24.41
C VAL A 342 3.27 -26.30 23.13
N TRP A 343 2.34 -26.16 22.18
CA TRP A 343 2.58 -25.43 20.94
C TRP A 343 2.79 -23.93 21.16
N ALA A 344 2.11 -23.33 22.15
CA ALA A 344 2.35 -21.95 22.56
C ALA A 344 3.81 -21.74 23.06
N VAL A 345 4.33 -22.68 23.86
CA VAL A 345 5.73 -22.63 24.30
C VAL A 345 6.70 -22.84 23.14
N ILE A 346 6.42 -23.78 22.25
CA ILE A 346 7.27 -24.04 21.08
C ILE A 346 7.29 -22.83 20.15
N THR A 347 6.15 -22.21 19.85
CA THR A 347 6.11 -21.02 18.99
C THR A 347 6.82 -19.83 19.63
N PHE A 348 6.80 -19.69 20.96
CA PHE A 348 7.49 -18.60 21.66
C PHE A 348 9.00 -18.61 21.40
N ILE A 349 9.61 -19.79 21.20
CA ILE A 349 11.03 -19.91 20.83
C ILE A 349 11.32 -19.35 19.42
N GLY A 350 10.28 -19.27 18.58
CA GLY A 350 10.33 -18.65 17.26
C GLY A 350 9.94 -17.17 17.22
N ASP A 351 9.58 -16.58 18.37
CA ASP A 351 9.05 -15.22 18.47
C ASP A 351 10.16 -14.15 18.55
N GLU A 352 9.85 -12.92 18.14
CA GLU A 352 10.78 -11.81 18.15
C GLU A 352 11.22 -11.41 19.55
N GLU A 353 10.32 -11.43 20.55
CA GLU A 353 10.64 -11.10 21.94
C GLU A 353 11.69 -12.06 22.52
N PHE A 354 11.56 -13.35 22.20
CA PHE A 354 12.54 -14.35 22.59
C PHE A 354 13.90 -14.06 21.98
N TYR A 355 13.95 -13.71 20.69
CA TYR A 355 15.21 -13.35 20.05
C TYR A 355 15.82 -12.04 20.59
N LEU A 356 15.00 -11.04 20.94
CA LEU A 356 15.46 -9.79 21.55
C LEU A 356 16.22 -10.01 22.85
N LEU A 357 15.94 -11.10 23.58
CA LEU A 357 16.70 -11.51 24.76
C LEU A 357 17.91 -12.40 24.41
N LEU A 358 17.71 -13.37 23.52
CA LEU A 358 18.74 -14.34 23.14
C LEU A 358 19.94 -13.69 22.43
N LEU A 359 19.68 -12.74 21.53
CA LEU A 359 20.71 -12.16 20.67
C LEU A 359 21.72 -11.30 21.44
N PRO A 360 21.30 -10.33 22.28
CA PRO A 360 22.24 -9.55 23.09
C PRO A 360 22.96 -10.44 24.10
N LEU A 361 22.28 -11.41 24.72
CA LEU A 361 22.91 -12.40 25.60
C LEU A 361 24.04 -13.15 24.86
N THR A 362 23.75 -13.63 23.66
CA THR A 362 24.74 -14.34 22.85
C THR A 362 25.90 -13.43 22.46
N TYR A 363 25.60 -12.21 22.00
CA TYR A 363 26.61 -11.25 21.55
C TYR A 363 27.52 -10.75 22.68
N TRP A 364 26.93 -10.40 23.84
CA TRP A 364 27.65 -9.80 24.96
C TRP A 364 28.31 -10.82 25.89
N ALA A 365 27.77 -12.03 26.04
CA ALA A 365 28.20 -12.98 27.08
C ALA A 365 28.73 -14.33 26.57
N ILE A 366 28.33 -14.77 25.37
CA ILE A 366 28.63 -16.13 24.87
C ILE A 366 29.65 -16.10 23.74
N SER A 367 29.31 -15.46 22.61
CA SER A 367 30.12 -15.40 21.41
C SER A 367 29.73 -14.19 20.55
N ARG A 368 30.66 -13.24 20.42
CA ARG A 368 30.47 -12.06 19.54
C ARG A 368 30.17 -12.47 18.11
N ARG A 369 30.89 -13.47 17.59
CA ARG A 369 30.74 -13.93 16.20
C ARG A 369 29.35 -14.49 15.97
N ILE A 370 28.89 -15.40 16.83
CA ILE A 370 27.57 -16.03 16.67
C ILE A 370 26.47 -14.98 16.89
N GLY A 371 26.57 -14.15 17.93
CA GLY A 371 25.58 -13.10 18.20
C GLY A 371 25.43 -12.10 17.05
N LEU A 372 26.53 -11.67 16.41
CA LEU A 372 26.49 -10.80 15.23
C LEU A 372 25.77 -11.48 14.05
N ARG A 373 26.08 -12.75 13.76
CA ARG A 373 25.47 -13.50 12.67
C ARG A 373 23.97 -13.65 12.87
N LEU A 374 23.57 -14.09 14.06
CA LEU A 374 22.16 -14.29 14.40
C LEU A 374 21.38 -12.97 14.40
N GLY A 375 21.97 -11.89 14.93
CA GLY A 375 21.33 -10.57 14.97
C GLY A 375 21.11 -9.96 13.58
N VAL A 376 22.14 -9.98 12.73
CA VAL A 376 22.00 -9.51 11.34
C VAL A 376 20.99 -10.36 10.57
N MET A 377 21.05 -11.69 10.73
CA MET A 377 20.12 -12.60 10.06
C MET A 377 18.67 -12.34 10.48
N LEU A 378 18.38 -12.20 11.78
CA LEU A 378 17.04 -11.92 12.26
C LEU A 378 16.52 -10.61 11.69
N LEU A 379 17.30 -9.53 11.78
CA LEU A 379 16.84 -8.21 11.37
C LEU A 379 16.61 -8.12 9.85
N VAL A 380 17.45 -8.78 9.05
CA VAL A 380 17.22 -8.92 7.60
C VAL A 380 15.99 -9.78 7.32
N SER A 381 15.83 -10.92 8.00
CA SER A 381 14.68 -11.80 7.84
C SER A 381 13.37 -11.10 8.20
N ALA A 382 13.30 -10.43 9.35
CA ALA A 382 12.12 -9.69 9.80
C ALA A 382 11.77 -8.54 8.84
N SER A 383 12.78 -7.80 8.37
CA SER A 383 12.56 -6.72 7.38
C SER A 383 11.99 -7.27 6.06
N LEU A 384 12.58 -8.35 5.53
CA LEU A 384 12.08 -9.01 4.33
C LEU A 384 10.67 -9.59 4.55
N ASN A 385 10.41 -10.21 5.70
CA ASN A 385 9.11 -10.78 6.02
C ASN A 385 8.01 -9.72 5.98
N GLY A 386 8.22 -8.56 6.61
CA GLY A 386 7.25 -7.48 6.60
C GLY A 386 7.02 -6.92 5.19
N VAL A 387 8.07 -6.74 4.37
CA VAL A 387 7.90 -6.32 2.96
C VAL A 387 7.09 -7.32 2.16
N LEU A 388 7.34 -8.62 2.33
CA LEU A 388 6.59 -9.67 1.62
C LEU A 388 5.14 -9.73 2.09
N LYS A 389 4.87 -9.56 3.39
CA LYS A 389 3.50 -9.47 3.92
C LYS A 389 2.72 -8.32 3.28
N LEU A 390 3.35 -7.16 3.08
CA LEU A 390 2.75 -6.03 2.37
C LEU A 390 2.59 -6.26 0.87
N ALA A 391 3.42 -7.11 0.27
CA ALA A 391 3.33 -7.43 -1.14
C ALA A 391 2.22 -8.45 -1.45
N PHE A 392 1.95 -9.39 -0.54
CA PHE A 392 1.00 -10.50 -0.77
C PHE A 392 -0.38 -10.29 -0.16
N THR A 393 -0.51 -9.50 0.91
CA THR A 393 -1.78 -9.08 1.53
C THR A 393 -2.82 -10.20 1.68
N THR A 394 -2.41 -11.37 2.18
CA THR A 394 -3.31 -12.53 2.35
C THR A 394 -3.95 -12.57 3.74
N PRO A 395 -5.17 -13.14 3.86
CA PRO A 395 -5.82 -13.32 5.14
C PRO A 395 -5.11 -14.37 6.00
N ARG A 396 -5.45 -14.37 7.30
CA ARG A 396 -5.16 -15.46 8.24
C ARG A 396 -6.43 -16.25 8.54
N PRO A 397 -6.31 -17.49 9.05
CA PRO A 397 -7.46 -18.20 9.58
C PRO A 397 -8.19 -17.38 10.66
N SER A 398 -7.45 -16.73 11.56
CA SER A 398 -7.98 -15.86 12.62
C SER A 398 -8.72 -14.61 12.13
N PHE A 399 -8.48 -14.16 10.89
CA PHE A 399 -9.23 -13.03 10.32
C PHE A 399 -10.59 -13.46 9.78
N LEU A 400 -10.71 -14.73 9.38
CA LEU A 400 -11.91 -15.32 8.79
C LEU A 400 -12.80 -16.01 9.84
N ARG A 401 -12.19 -16.68 10.83
CA ARG A 401 -12.84 -17.31 11.99
C ARG A 401 -12.05 -16.96 13.26
N PRO A 402 -12.36 -15.83 13.93
CA PRO A 402 -11.63 -15.36 15.11
C PRO A 402 -11.56 -16.38 16.25
N GLU A 403 -12.52 -17.30 16.34
CA GLU A 403 -12.58 -18.35 17.37
C GLU A 403 -11.40 -19.34 17.30
N LEU A 404 -10.76 -19.46 16.13
CA LEU A 404 -9.60 -20.35 15.93
C LEU A 404 -8.29 -19.78 16.50
N ALA A 405 -8.26 -18.48 16.84
CA ALA A 405 -7.04 -17.80 17.26
C ALA A 405 -6.65 -18.18 18.70
N ALA A 406 -5.73 -19.13 18.84
CA ALA A 406 -5.16 -19.48 20.16
C ALA A 406 -4.08 -18.48 20.64
N VAL A 407 -3.53 -17.69 19.71
CA VAL A 407 -2.57 -16.61 19.98
C VAL A 407 -2.88 -15.41 19.09
N SER A 408 -2.54 -14.20 19.54
CA SER A 408 -2.82 -12.96 18.81
C SER A 408 -1.80 -12.70 17.70
N GLU A 409 -2.28 -12.35 16.50
CA GLU A 409 -1.48 -11.95 15.34
C GLU A 409 -2.24 -10.90 14.52
N THR A 410 -1.60 -9.76 14.25
CA THR A 410 -2.27 -8.56 13.70
C THR A 410 -1.75 -8.12 12.33
N SER A 411 -0.87 -8.91 11.69
CA SER A 411 -0.30 -8.61 10.35
C SER A 411 -0.80 -9.59 9.28
N PHE A 412 -0.60 -9.33 7.98
CA PHE A 412 -1.00 -10.29 6.91
C PHE A 412 -0.41 -11.71 7.07
N GLY A 413 -1.06 -12.71 6.47
CA GLY A 413 -0.71 -14.13 6.62
C GLY A 413 0.59 -14.53 5.94
N LEU A 414 0.74 -14.25 4.64
CA LEU A 414 1.81 -14.82 3.83
C LEU A 414 3.00 -13.84 3.69
N PRO A 415 4.25 -14.27 3.98
CA PRO A 415 4.66 -15.53 4.58
C PRO A 415 4.67 -15.50 6.12
N SER A 416 4.63 -16.68 6.75
CA SER A 416 4.72 -16.79 8.22
C SER A 416 6.09 -16.34 8.76
N GLY A 417 6.08 -15.26 9.57
CA GLY A 417 7.28 -14.68 10.18
C GLY A 417 7.99 -15.64 11.13
N HIS A 418 7.24 -16.36 11.98
CA HIS A 418 7.80 -17.35 12.89
C HIS A 418 8.54 -18.48 12.15
N ALA A 419 7.93 -19.04 11.11
CA ALA A 419 8.54 -20.10 10.31
C ALA A 419 9.78 -19.60 9.55
N GLN A 420 9.70 -18.41 8.95
CA GLN A 420 10.80 -17.77 8.23
C GLN A 420 11.98 -17.44 9.17
N ASN A 421 11.72 -16.71 10.26
CA ASN A 421 12.74 -16.29 11.24
C ASN A 421 13.37 -17.49 11.94
N ALA A 422 12.57 -18.51 12.31
CA ALA A 422 13.11 -19.75 12.87
C ALA A 422 14.06 -20.44 11.88
N THR A 423 13.64 -20.60 10.62
CA THR A 423 14.48 -21.21 9.58
C THR A 423 15.78 -20.44 9.38
N ALA A 424 15.71 -19.11 9.33
CA ALA A 424 16.85 -18.25 9.12
C ALA A 424 17.82 -18.27 10.33
N VAL A 425 17.32 -18.00 11.55
CA VAL A 425 18.15 -17.85 12.75
C VAL A 425 18.66 -19.19 13.26
N TRP A 426 17.78 -20.17 13.46
CA TRP A 426 18.20 -21.50 13.91
C TRP A 426 19.01 -22.23 12.83
N GLY A 427 18.75 -21.95 11.55
CA GLY A 427 19.58 -22.43 10.44
C GLY A 427 21.00 -21.90 10.48
N VAL A 428 21.20 -20.60 10.76
CA VAL A 428 22.53 -20.02 10.96
C VAL A 428 23.23 -20.65 12.17
N LEU A 429 22.50 -20.88 13.27
CA LEU A 429 23.04 -21.57 14.44
C LEU A 429 23.46 -23.01 14.09
N ALA A 430 22.59 -23.78 13.44
CA ALA A 430 22.87 -25.15 13.01
C ALA A 430 24.11 -25.22 12.12
N ALA A 431 24.22 -24.32 11.13
CA ALA A 431 25.39 -24.22 10.26
C ALA A 431 26.68 -23.80 11.01
N SER A 432 26.55 -23.20 12.19
CA SER A 432 27.68 -22.82 13.05
C SER A 432 28.11 -23.94 14.00
N LEU A 433 27.29 -24.98 14.19
CA LEU A 433 27.57 -26.11 15.07
C LEU A 433 28.27 -27.24 14.31
N ARG A 434 29.16 -27.97 15.00
CA ARG A 434 29.84 -29.17 14.43
C ARG A 434 29.08 -30.48 14.71
N SER A 435 28.17 -30.48 15.68
CA SER A 435 27.45 -31.68 16.11
C SER A 435 26.24 -31.96 15.21
N ARG A 436 26.24 -33.13 14.54
CA ARG A 436 25.12 -33.57 13.68
C ARG A 436 23.82 -33.73 14.46
N SER A 437 23.88 -34.25 15.69
CA SER A 437 22.67 -34.38 16.52
C SER A 437 22.08 -33.04 16.91
N ALA A 438 22.92 -32.05 17.20
CA ALA A 438 22.46 -30.69 17.48
C ALA A 438 21.87 -30.00 16.24
N GLN A 439 22.45 -30.24 15.06
CA GLN A 439 21.88 -29.75 13.79
C GLN A 439 20.51 -30.37 13.52
N VAL A 440 20.37 -31.69 13.67
CA VAL A 440 19.08 -32.38 13.52
C VAL A 440 18.05 -31.86 14.53
N ALA A 441 18.44 -31.66 15.79
CA ALA A 441 17.55 -31.10 16.80
C ALA A 441 17.03 -29.69 16.43
N LEU A 442 17.88 -28.84 15.86
CA LEU A 442 17.46 -27.51 15.38
C LEU A 442 16.54 -27.59 14.16
N VAL A 443 16.77 -28.53 13.24
CA VAL A 443 15.85 -28.76 12.11
C VAL A 443 14.48 -29.24 12.61
N VAL A 444 14.47 -30.16 13.58
CA VAL A 444 13.23 -30.60 14.24
C VAL A 444 12.52 -29.45 14.94
N LEU A 445 13.28 -28.56 15.63
CA LEU A 445 12.72 -27.36 16.25
C LEU A 445 12.09 -26.42 15.22
N ILE A 446 12.75 -26.17 14.08
CA ILE A 446 12.19 -25.34 13.00
C ILE A 446 10.87 -25.94 12.50
N ALA A 447 10.83 -27.25 12.26
CA ALA A 447 9.61 -27.94 11.83
C ALA A 447 8.51 -27.87 12.91
N ALA A 448 8.86 -27.99 14.18
CA ALA A 448 7.93 -27.89 15.30
C ALA A 448 7.35 -26.48 15.45
N ILE A 449 8.17 -25.43 15.31
CA ILE A 449 7.72 -24.03 15.29
C ILE A 449 6.77 -23.81 14.11
N ALA A 450 7.15 -24.25 12.93
CA ALA A 450 6.33 -24.11 11.73
C ALA A 450 4.95 -24.80 11.90
N TRP A 451 4.95 -26.03 12.40
CA TRP A 451 3.72 -26.79 12.68
C TRP A 451 2.85 -26.13 13.75
N SER A 452 3.47 -25.58 14.81
CA SER A 452 2.75 -24.92 15.90
C SER A 452 1.85 -23.79 15.39
N ARG A 453 2.26 -23.06 14.33
CA ARG A 453 1.48 -21.95 13.76
C ARG A 453 0.17 -22.38 13.10
N ILE A 454 0.16 -23.58 12.52
CA ILE A 454 -1.06 -24.17 11.93
C ILE A 454 -1.99 -24.62 13.05
N HIS A 455 -1.45 -25.31 14.06
CA HIS A 455 -2.24 -25.77 15.20
C HIS A 455 -2.85 -24.63 16.01
N LEU A 456 -2.13 -23.52 16.16
CA LEU A 456 -2.61 -22.33 16.88
C LEU A 456 -3.61 -21.47 16.08
N GLY A 457 -3.98 -21.88 14.86
CA GLY A 457 -5.03 -21.24 14.06
C GLY A 457 -4.66 -19.85 13.52
N VAL A 458 -3.37 -19.56 13.36
CA VAL A 458 -2.88 -18.22 12.97
C VAL A 458 -2.25 -18.17 11.59
N HIS A 459 -2.09 -19.31 10.92
CA HIS A 459 -1.56 -19.42 9.55
C HIS A 459 -2.15 -20.61 8.80
N PHE A 460 -2.27 -20.44 7.48
CA PHE A 460 -2.52 -21.56 6.57
C PHE A 460 -1.22 -22.34 6.30
N LEU A 461 -1.35 -23.54 5.72
CA LEU A 461 -0.19 -24.38 5.38
C LEU A 461 0.72 -23.69 4.36
N GLU A 462 0.13 -23.00 3.39
CA GLU A 462 0.86 -22.23 2.37
C GLU A 462 1.72 -21.11 2.97
N ASP A 463 1.20 -20.35 3.94
CA ASP A 463 1.96 -19.29 4.64
C ASP A 463 3.23 -19.86 5.29
N MET A 464 3.10 -21.04 5.88
CA MET A 464 4.16 -21.75 6.58
C MET A 464 5.21 -22.29 5.60
N VAL A 465 4.76 -22.98 4.54
CA VAL A 465 5.64 -23.52 3.48
C VAL A 465 6.43 -22.39 2.82
N VAL A 466 5.75 -21.30 2.42
CA VAL A 466 6.44 -20.15 1.83
C VAL A 466 7.39 -19.51 2.85
N GLY A 467 7.01 -19.39 4.12
CA GLY A 467 7.90 -18.90 5.18
C GLY A 467 9.19 -19.70 5.30
N VAL A 468 9.12 -21.03 5.33
CA VAL A 468 10.32 -21.90 5.36
C VAL A 468 11.12 -21.77 4.07
N LEU A 469 10.50 -21.74 2.90
CA LEU A 469 11.22 -21.60 1.63
C LEU A 469 11.97 -20.26 1.55
N VAL A 470 11.32 -19.15 1.91
CA VAL A 470 11.96 -17.83 2.00
C VAL A 470 13.11 -17.87 3.01
N GLY A 471 12.91 -18.49 4.17
CA GLY A 471 13.94 -18.65 5.19
C GLY A 471 15.15 -19.47 4.71
N LEU A 472 14.93 -20.55 3.96
CA LEU A 472 16.00 -21.38 3.38
C LEU A 472 16.77 -20.63 2.29
N VAL A 473 16.08 -19.91 1.41
CA VAL A 473 16.71 -19.06 0.39
C VAL A 473 17.56 -17.99 1.07
N LEU A 474 17.02 -17.31 2.09
CA LEU A 474 17.74 -16.30 2.84
C LEU A 474 18.95 -16.89 3.57
N LEU A 475 18.82 -18.07 4.19
CA LEU A 475 19.92 -18.80 4.82
C LEU A 475 21.03 -19.12 3.81
N GLY A 476 20.68 -19.66 2.64
CA GLY A 476 21.64 -19.96 1.58
C GLY A 476 22.38 -18.72 1.09
N LEU A 477 21.65 -17.63 0.84
CA LEU A 477 22.23 -16.35 0.43
C LEU A 477 23.14 -15.78 1.53
N PHE A 478 22.73 -15.82 2.79
CA PHE A 478 23.52 -15.34 3.90
C PHE A 478 24.85 -16.10 4.03
N LEU A 479 24.81 -17.44 4.02
CA LEU A 479 26.00 -18.27 4.11
C LEU A 479 26.95 -18.07 2.91
N LEU A 480 26.40 -17.81 1.72
CA LEU A 480 27.17 -17.52 0.52
C LEU A 480 27.82 -16.13 0.54
N LEU A 481 27.09 -15.11 1.01
CA LEU A 481 27.50 -13.71 0.92
C LEU A 481 28.29 -13.24 2.14
N GLU A 482 28.04 -13.79 3.33
CA GLU A 482 28.68 -13.38 4.58
C GLU A 482 30.21 -13.30 4.47
N PRO A 483 30.95 -14.32 3.98
CA PRO A 483 32.41 -14.23 3.89
C PRO A 483 32.91 -13.13 2.95
N ARG A 484 32.10 -12.74 1.95
CA ARG A 484 32.43 -11.64 1.03
C ARG A 484 32.17 -10.30 1.69
N VAL A 485 31.02 -10.16 2.36
CA VAL A 485 30.64 -8.95 3.10
C VAL A 485 31.61 -8.67 4.23
N VAL A 486 31.99 -9.67 5.03
CA VAL A 486 32.96 -9.51 6.13
C VAL A 486 34.32 -9.07 5.61
N ARG A 487 34.83 -9.69 4.53
CA ARG A 487 36.10 -9.28 3.90
C ARG A 487 36.05 -7.87 3.33
N TRP A 488 34.92 -7.46 2.78
CA TRP A 488 34.72 -6.09 2.32
C TRP A 488 34.67 -5.11 3.50
N TRP A 489 33.88 -5.42 4.53
CA TRP A 489 33.71 -4.63 5.74
C TRP A 489 35.04 -4.35 6.43
N GLN A 490 35.92 -5.34 6.52
CA GLN A 490 37.25 -5.21 7.11
C GLN A 490 38.17 -4.27 6.32
N ARG A 491 38.00 -4.15 5.00
CA ARG A 491 38.84 -3.32 4.12
C ARG A 491 38.40 -1.86 4.07
N VAL A 492 37.11 -1.59 4.22
CA VAL A 492 36.59 -0.21 4.12
C VAL A 492 36.70 0.55 5.43
N GLY A 493 36.74 1.88 5.34
CA GLY A 493 36.84 2.77 6.49
C GLY A 493 35.53 2.89 7.29
N THR A 494 35.61 3.58 8.43
CA THR A 494 34.46 3.76 9.34
C THR A 494 33.30 4.47 8.67
N VAL A 495 33.57 5.46 7.81
CA VAL A 495 32.53 6.21 7.10
C VAL A 495 31.75 5.31 6.15
N GLU A 496 32.44 4.46 5.38
CA GLU A 496 31.83 3.51 4.46
C GLU A 496 31.00 2.46 5.21
N ARG A 497 31.47 1.97 6.36
CA ARG A 497 30.73 1.04 7.23
C ARG A 497 29.43 1.66 7.75
N VAL A 498 29.49 2.92 8.19
CA VAL A 498 28.30 3.67 8.64
C VAL A 498 27.32 3.84 7.49
N LEU A 499 27.77 4.31 6.32
CA LEU A 499 26.91 4.49 5.16
C LEU A 499 26.27 3.17 4.70
N ALA A 500 27.04 2.09 4.64
CA ALA A 500 26.50 0.78 4.28
C ALA A 500 25.49 0.24 5.30
N SER A 501 25.67 0.54 6.58
CA SER A 501 24.71 0.18 7.62
C SER A 501 23.39 0.93 7.43
N LEU A 502 23.44 2.24 7.15
CA LEU A 502 22.24 3.04 6.86
C LEU A 502 21.50 2.53 5.61
N VAL A 503 22.24 2.27 4.53
CA VAL A 503 21.68 1.72 3.29
C VAL A 503 21.06 0.34 3.52
N ALA A 504 21.66 -0.50 4.38
CA ALA A 504 21.16 -1.84 4.67
C ALA A 504 19.78 -1.85 5.35
N GLY A 505 19.40 -0.81 6.10
CA GLY A 505 18.03 -0.65 6.58
C GLY A 505 17.11 0.02 5.56
N LEU A 506 17.56 1.10 4.92
CA LEU A 506 16.72 1.87 4.00
C LEU A 506 16.24 1.08 2.78
N VAL A 507 17.00 0.06 2.34
CA VAL A 507 16.60 -0.83 1.24
C VAL A 507 15.29 -1.59 1.53
N TRP A 508 14.91 -1.73 2.80
CA TRP A 508 13.65 -2.35 3.23
C TRP A 508 12.54 -1.33 3.47
N ILE A 509 12.90 -0.17 4.03
CA ILE A 509 11.93 0.91 4.32
C ILE A 509 11.33 1.48 3.03
N ALA A 510 12.14 1.66 1.98
CA ALA A 510 11.66 2.21 0.71
C ALA A 510 10.53 1.38 0.05
N PRO A 511 10.69 0.06 -0.19
CA PRO A 511 9.60 -0.75 -0.73
C PRO A 511 8.42 -0.89 0.24
N ALA A 512 8.66 -0.94 1.57
CA ALA A 512 7.57 -0.96 2.54
C ALA A 512 6.72 0.31 2.51
N ALA A 513 7.35 1.49 2.42
CA ALA A 513 6.64 2.76 2.28
C ALA A 513 5.80 2.81 0.99
N LEU A 514 6.38 2.37 -0.13
CA LEU A 514 5.68 2.30 -1.42
C LEU A 514 4.49 1.33 -1.40
N LEU A 515 4.65 0.14 -0.81
CA LEU A 515 3.59 -0.86 -0.73
C LEU A 515 2.50 -0.43 0.26
N SER A 516 2.88 0.12 1.42
CA SER A 516 1.92 0.59 2.42
C SER A 516 1.07 1.74 1.88
N GLY A 517 1.68 2.68 1.13
CA GLY A 517 0.95 3.76 0.47
C GLY A 517 -0.14 3.27 -0.50
N ARG A 518 0.03 2.10 -1.14
CA ARG A 518 -0.99 1.50 -2.02
C ARG A 518 -2.16 0.88 -1.25
N LEU A 519 -1.99 0.65 0.05
CA LEU A 519 -3.00 0.01 0.90
C LEU A 519 -3.76 1.04 1.75
N ILE A 520 -3.39 2.32 1.69
CA ILE A 520 -4.15 3.40 2.33
C ILE A 520 -5.52 3.49 1.67
N GLY A 521 -6.58 3.52 2.49
CA GLY A 521 -7.98 3.55 2.01
C GLY A 521 -8.51 2.22 1.49
N VAL A 522 -7.69 1.15 1.47
CA VAL A 522 -8.17 -0.19 1.06
C VAL A 522 -8.91 -0.85 2.22
N ALA A 523 -10.21 -1.06 2.04
CA ALA A 523 -11.01 -1.86 2.96
C ALA A 523 -10.74 -3.36 2.75
N PHE A 524 -10.44 -4.08 3.84
CA PHE A 524 -10.31 -5.54 3.83
C PHE A 524 -11.62 -6.17 4.30
N PRO A 525 -12.22 -7.10 3.54
CA PRO A 525 -13.56 -7.63 3.82
C PRO A 525 -13.55 -8.79 4.84
N TRP A 526 -12.60 -8.81 5.77
CA TRP A 526 -12.43 -9.90 6.73
C TRP A 526 -13.04 -9.52 8.08
N PRO A 527 -13.96 -10.33 8.65
CA PRO A 527 -14.72 -9.97 9.86
C PRO A 527 -13.86 -9.62 11.08
N GLY A 528 -12.65 -10.17 11.19
CA GLY A 528 -11.72 -9.92 12.30
C GLY A 528 -10.81 -8.70 12.11
N VAL A 529 -11.07 -7.84 11.13
CA VAL A 529 -10.24 -6.67 10.81
C VAL A 529 -11.06 -5.39 10.98
N GLU A 530 -10.89 -4.74 12.13
CA GLU A 530 -11.56 -3.47 12.46
C GLU A 530 -10.73 -2.25 12.03
N ASP A 531 -9.40 -2.40 11.95
CA ASP A 531 -8.45 -1.34 11.56
C ASP A 531 -7.50 -1.83 10.47
N ALA A 532 -7.79 -1.42 9.22
CA ALA A 532 -6.95 -1.73 8.06
C ALA A 532 -5.55 -1.10 8.16
N ALA A 533 -5.40 0.06 8.83
CA ALA A 533 -4.10 0.71 9.01
C ALA A 533 -3.19 -0.06 9.97
N ALA A 534 -3.75 -0.79 10.94
CA ALA A 534 -2.99 -1.69 11.80
C ALA A 534 -2.39 -2.90 11.03
N LEU A 535 -3.07 -3.37 9.98
CA LEU A 535 -2.59 -4.47 9.13
C LEU A 535 -1.46 -4.06 8.18
N THR A 536 -1.45 -2.81 7.72
CA THR A 536 -0.49 -2.29 6.74
C THR A 536 0.91 -2.10 7.29
N GLY A 537 1.18 -2.42 8.57
CA GLY A 537 2.40 -3.08 9.06
C GLY A 537 3.77 -2.44 8.76
N ALA A 538 3.83 -1.24 8.20
CA ALA A 538 5.06 -0.51 7.88
C ALA A 538 5.95 -0.39 9.11
N GLY A 539 5.32 -0.21 10.26
CA GLY A 539 5.90 -0.22 11.59
C GLY A 539 6.83 -1.39 11.89
N GLY A 540 6.46 -2.62 11.53
CA GLY A 540 7.28 -3.81 11.74
C GLY A 540 8.56 -3.79 10.90
N VAL A 541 8.42 -3.43 9.61
CA VAL A 541 9.57 -3.28 8.70
C VAL A 541 10.49 -2.16 9.17
N VAL A 542 9.94 -0.99 9.50
CA VAL A 542 10.70 0.16 9.98
C VAL A 542 11.45 -0.19 11.26
N THR A 543 10.81 -0.89 12.19
CA THR A 543 11.43 -1.34 13.45
C THR A 543 12.64 -2.23 13.20
N ALA A 544 12.49 -3.30 12.41
CA ALA A 544 13.57 -4.23 12.11
C ALA A 544 14.70 -3.57 11.30
N ALA A 545 14.35 -2.81 10.27
CA ALA A 545 15.28 -2.15 9.37
C ALA A 545 16.06 -1.02 10.06
N ALA A 546 15.41 -0.22 10.90
CA ALA A 546 16.08 0.80 11.68
C ALA A 546 17.00 0.19 12.74
N THR A 547 16.56 -0.88 13.41
CA THR A 547 17.42 -1.65 14.32
C THR A 547 18.65 -2.19 13.61
N LEU A 548 18.51 -2.70 12.37
CA LEU A 548 19.64 -3.18 11.54
C LEU A 548 20.64 -2.05 11.25
N SER A 549 20.15 -0.91 10.77
CA SER A 549 20.98 0.28 10.52
C SER A 549 21.72 0.72 11.78
N GLY A 550 20.98 0.87 12.89
CA GLY A 550 21.51 1.26 14.18
C GLY A 550 22.58 0.28 14.67
N PHE A 551 22.29 -1.02 14.63
CA PHE A 551 23.21 -2.07 15.04
C PHE A 551 24.51 -2.06 14.24
N GLY A 552 24.42 -1.96 12.90
CA GLY A 552 25.59 -1.82 12.03
C GLY A 552 26.42 -0.57 12.32
N VAL A 553 25.76 0.58 12.52
CA VAL A 553 26.42 1.85 12.90
C VAL A 553 27.12 1.70 14.26
N GLY A 554 26.46 1.11 15.25
CA GLY A 554 27.03 0.84 16.57
C GLY A 554 28.27 -0.06 16.49
N VAL A 555 28.20 -1.14 15.71
CA VAL A 555 29.34 -2.05 15.48
C VAL A 555 30.49 -1.31 14.81
N ALA A 556 30.23 -0.51 13.76
CA ALA A 556 31.25 0.28 13.07
C ALA A 556 31.93 1.28 14.02
N TRP A 557 31.13 1.98 14.83
CA TRP A 557 31.58 2.97 15.80
C TRP A 557 32.43 2.35 16.92
N LEU A 558 32.05 1.17 17.40
CA LEU A 558 32.79 0.43 18.43
C LEU A 558 34.09 -0.15 17.88
N GLN A 559 34.08 -0.66 16.65
CA GLN A 559 35.29 -1.14 15.97
C GLN A 559 36.33 -0.04 15.81
N ALA A 560 35.90 1.18 15.48
CA ALA A 560 36.79 2.35 15.41
C ALA A 560 37.42 2.72 16.76
N ARG A 561 36.91 2.16 17.87
CA ARG A 561 37.39 2.37 19.25
C ARG A 561 38.02 1.12 19.88
N GLY A 562 38.41 0.14 19.06
CA GLY A 562 39.14 -1.03 19.53
C GLY A 562 38.28 -2.21 19.99
N GLY A 563 36.95 -2.16 19.89
CA GLY A 563 36.09 -3.31 20.21
C GLY A 563 36.02 -3.66 21.71
N PHE A 564 35.44 -4.82 22.01
CA PHE A 564 35.40 -5.37 23.38
C PHE A 564 35.65 -6.88 23.38
N ASP A 565 36.20 -7.44 24.46
CA ASP A 565 36.26 -8.88 24.66
C ASP A 565 35.02 -9.39 25.43
N HIS A 566 34.35 -10.40 24.87
CA HIS A 566 33.19 -11.07 25.47
C HIS A 566 33.59 -12.16 26.46
N ARG A 567 34.87 -12.52 26.55
CA ARG A 567 35.34 -13.48 27.55
C ARG A 567 35.40 -12.82 28.93
N GLY A 568 35.71 -13.63 29.93
CA GLY A 568 35.84 -13.21 31.33
C GLY A 568 35.02 -14.06 32.30
N PRO A 569 35.09 -13.76 33.60
CA PRO A 569 34.33 -14.47 34.64
C PRO A 569 32.82 -14.37 34.45
N VAL A 570 32.08 -15.37 34.93
CA VAL A 570 30.60 -15.41 34.82
C VAL A 570 29.94 -14.17 35.42
N ALA A 571 30.42 -13.68 36.58
CA ALA A 571 29.89 -12.48 37.22
C ALA A 571 29.96 -11.24 36.32
N ARG A 572 31.07 -11.03 35.60
CA ARG A 572 31.21 -9.92 34.64
C ARG A 572 30.28 -10.10 33.43
N ARG A 573 30.14 -11.33 32.93
CA ARG A 573 29.20 -11.65 31.84
C ARG A 573 27.77 -11.32 32.21
N VAL A 574 27.32 -11.74 33.39
CA VAL A 574 25.98 -11.43 33.93
C VAL A 574 25.83 -9.92 34.11
N GLY A 575 26.83 -9.24 34.67
CA GLY A 575 26.83 -7.78 34.82
C GLY A 575 26.63 -7.03 33.49
N ARG A 576 27.29 -7.47 32.40
CA ARG A 576 27.08 -6.89 31.06
C ARG A 576 25.66 -7.06 30.55
N VAL A 577 25.07 -8.25 30.75
CA VAL A 577 23.69 -8.51 30.33
C VAL A 577 22.73 -7.60 31.09
N LEU A 578 22.88 -7.49 32.42
CA LEU A 578 22.02 -6.61 33.23
C LEU A 578 22.15 -5.14 32.82
N VAL A 579 23.37 -4.60 32.75
CA VAL A 579 23.58 -3.20 32.34
C VAL A 579 23.09 -2.96 30.91
N GLY A 580 23.36 -3.90 30.01
CA GLY A 580 22.93 -3.83 28.62
C GLY A 580 21.40 -3.79 28.49
N LEU A 581 20.69 -4.68 29.20
CA LEU A 581 19.23 -4.73 29.22
C LEU A 581 18.63 -3.49 29.87
N VAL A 582 19.22 -2.95 30.95
CA VAL A 582 18.79 -1.67 31.53
C VAL A 582 18.87 -0.55 30.51
N GLY A 583 19.96 -0.46 29.73
CA GLY A 583 20.07 0.56 28.68
C GLY A 583 19.05 0.37 27.54
N VAL A 584 18.76 -0.88 27.15
CA VAL A 584 17.68 -1.16 26.20
C VAL A 584 16.34 -0.71 26.77
N ALA A 585 16.02 -1.03 28.03
CA ALA A 585 14.78 -0.64 28.69
C ALA A 585 14.65 0.88 28.80
N VAL A 586 15.72 1.60 29.15
CA VAL A 586 15.73 3.07 29.22
C VAL A 586 15.45 3.68 27.85
N LEU A 587 16.09 3.19 26.78
CA LEU A 587 15.86 3.70 25.42
C LEU A 587 14.46 3.35 24.93
N TYR A 588 14.00 2.13 25.19
CA TYR A 588 12.69 1.65 24.76
C TYR A 588 11.56 2.41 25.48
N LEU A 589 11.52 2.36 26.82
CA LEU A 589 10.48 2.97 27.63
C LEU A 589 10.56 4.51 27.58
N GLY A 590 11.77 5.06 27.68
CA GLY A 590 11.99 6.50 27.69
C GLY A 590 11.58 7.17 26.37
N LEU A 591 12.00 6.62 25.23
CA LEU A 591 11.61 7.17 23.93
C LEU A 591 10.16 6.84 23.58
N SER A 592 9.61 5.71 24.05
CA SER A 592 8.18 5.43 23.87
C SER A 592 7.27 6.39 24.62
N ALA A 593 7.73 6.98 25.72
CA ALA A 593 6.98 8.01 26.44
C ALA A 593 7.04 9.38 25.74
N LEU A 594 8.03 9.61 24.89
CA LEU A 594 8.26 10.89 24.21
C LEU A 594 7.75 10.91 22.77
N PHE A 595 7.74 9.76 22.09
CA PHE A 595 7.38 9.67 20.68
C PHE A 595 5.94 9.17 20.53
N PRO A 596 5.14 9.78 19.64
CA PRO A 596 3.79 9.32 19.34
C PRO A 596 3.81 7.90 18.77
N SER A 597 2.77 7.14 19.10
CA SER A 597 2.48 5.84 18.51
C SER A 597 1.51 6.01 17.34
N GLY A 598 1.83 5.39 16.21
CA GLY A 598 0.96 5.36 15.02
C GLY A 598 1.73 4.87 13.80
N GLU A 599 1.05 4.81 12.67
CA GLU A 599 1.59 4.35 11.37
C GLU A 599 1.72 5.51 10.36
N GLY A 600 1.60 6.77 10.82
CA GLY A 600 1.83 7.96 9.99
C GLY A 600 3.33 8.24 9.71
N PRO A 601 3.63 9.15 8.78
CA PRO A 601 5.01 9.44 8.36
C PRO A 601 5.92 9.91 9.51
N LEU A 602 5.39 10.77 10.39
CA LEU A 602 6.13 11.31 11.53
C LEU A 602 6.37 10.22 12.58
N GLU A 603 5.33 9.46 12.92
CA GLU A 603 5.36 8.37 13.89
C GLU A 603 6.35 7.30 13.45
N LEU A 604 6.34 6.92 12.17
CA LEU A 604 7.27 5.95 11.61
C LEU A 604 8.71 6.48 11.56
N THR A 605 8.90 7.78 11.28
CA THR A 605 10.22 8.41 11.36
C THR A 605 10.77 8.37 12.78
N LEU A 606 9.96 8.71 13.79
CA LEU A 606 10.36 8.68 15.19
C LEU A 606 10.56 7.25 15.70
N ARG A 607 9.74 6.29 15.23
CA ARG A 607 9.93 4.86 15.44
C ARG A 607 11.30 4.41 14.90
N ALA A 608 11.67 4.83 13.70
CA ALA A 608 12.97 4.54 13.11
C ALA A 608 14.12 5.10 13.96
N VAL A 609 14.00 6.34 14.46
CA VAL A 609 15.00 6.94 15.36
C VAL A 609 15.15 6.10 16.63
N ARG A 610 14.04 5.77 17.30
CA ARG A 610 14.05 4.99 18.55
C ARG A 610 14.74 3.64 18.38
N TYR A 611 14.32 2.86 17.39
CA TYR A 611 14.86 1.52 17.19
C TYR A 611 16.27 1.54 16.59
N GLY A 612 16.64 2.57 15.83
CA GLY A 612 18.01 2.84 15.43
C GLY A 612 18.94 3.08 16.63
N LEU A 613 18.49 3.85 17.62
CA LEU A 613 19.26 4.08 18.85
C LEU A 613 19.39 2.79 19.69
N ILE A 614 18.33 1.99 19.78
CA ILE A 614 18.37 0.68 20.44
C ILE A 614 19.38 -0.25 19.74
N GLY A 615 19.33 -0.34 18.41
CA GLY A 615 20.30 -1.09 17.62
C GLY A 615 21.73 -0.63 17.88
N ALA A 616 21.98 0.68 17.86
CA ALA A 616 23.30 1.27 18.12
C ALA A 616 23.80 0.99 19.55
N TRP A 617 22.89 0.98 20.52
CA TRP A 617 23.18 0.55 21.89
C TRP A 617 23.63 -0.90 21.93
N VAL A 618 22.86 -1.81 21.32
CA VAL A 618 23.16 -3.24 21.35
C VAL A 618 24.48 -3.55 20.63
N GLY A 619 24.69 -2.96 19.46
CA GLY A 619 25.87 -3.21 18.62
C GLY A 619 27.15 -2.57 19.14
N GLY A 620 27.06 -1.39 19.77
CA GLY A 620 28.21 -0.52 20.02
C GLY A 620 28.27 0.16 21.38
N VAL A 621 27.28 0.98 21.72
CA VAL A 621 27.34 1.87 22.91
C VAL A 621 27.34 1.06 24.21
N GLY A 622 26.48 0.05 24.34
CA GLY A 622 26.44 -0.85 25.49
C GLY A 622 27.79 -1.55 25.72
N PRO A 623 28.37 -2.24 24.72
CA PRO A 623 29.72 -2.79 24.79
C PRO A 623 30.80 -1.79 25.22
N TRP A 624 30.74 -0.55 24.75
CA TRP A 624 31.67 0.50 25.18
C TRP A 624 31.47 0.88 26.66
N VAL A 625 30.23 0.97 27.12
CA VAL A 625 29.90 1.15 28.55
C VAL A 625 30.44 -0.03 29.38
N PHE A 626 30.34 -1.27 28.90
CA PHE A 626 30.89 -2.43 29.61
C PHE A 626 32.39 -2.30 29.85
N VAL A 627 33.13 -1.82 28.86
CA VAL A 627 34.58 -1.57 29.00
C VAL A 627 34.84 -0.46 30.02
N ARG A 628 34.06 0.64 29.98
CA ARG A 628 34.20 1.76 30.93
C ARG A 628 33.87 1.38 32.37
N LEU A 629 32.94 0.46 32.57
CA LEU A 629 32.55 -0.05 33.89
C LEU A 629 33.44 -1.20 34.39
N GLY A 630 34.47 -1.60 33.63
CA GLY A 630 35.32 -2.75 33.99
C GLY A 630 34.62 -4.11 33.90
N LEU A 631 33.47 -4.16 33.21
CA LEU A 631 32.71 -5.39 32.96
C LEU A 631 33.22 -6.14 31.72
N ALA A 632 34.00 -5.49 30.85
CA ALA A 632 34.71 -6.08 29.72
C ALA A 632 36.13 -5.49 29.60
N GLU A 633 37.04 -6.27 29.04
CA GLU A 633 38.33 -5.76 28.56
C GLU A 633 38.14 -5.16 27.14
N PRO A 634 38.97 -4.19 26.72
CA PRO A 634 39.11 -3.85 25.30
C PRO A 634 39.40 -5.11 24.48
N ALA A 635 39.00 -5.15 23.20
CA ALA A 635 39.38 -6.31 22.39
C ALA A 635 40.92 -6.40 22.34
N PRO A 636 41.51 -7.61 22.45
CA PRO A 636 42.95 -7.77 22.35
C PRO A 636 43.41 -7.17 21.01
N GLY A 637 44.33 -6.20 21.08
CA GLY A 637 44.89 -5.59 19.89
C GLY A 637 45.74 -6.61 19.14
N ASP A 638 45.37 -6.93 17.90
CA ASP A 638 46.28 -7.61 16.99
C ASP A 638 47.32 -6.59 16.53
N GLU A 639 48.60 -6.89 16.77
CA GLU A 639 49.69 -6.37 15.94
C GLU A 639 49.40 -6.79 14.49
N GLY A 640 48.68 -5.95 13.75
CA GLY A 640 48.31 -6.19 12.36
C GLY A 640 46.82 -6.52 12.11
N GLY A 641 45.93 -5.57 12.35
CA GLY A 641 44.75 -5.33 11.49
C GLY A 641 43.68 -6.43 11.32
N SER A 642 43.69 -7.54 12.05
CA SER A 642 42.65 -8.57 11.97
C SER A 642 41.70 -8.55 13.17
N GLY A 643 40.58 -7.86 13.05
CA GLY A 643 39.47 -7.93 14.03
C GLY A 643 38.76 -9.31 14.12
N LEU A 644 39.39 -10.39 13.65
CA LEU A 644 39.02 -11.79 13.85
C LEU A 644 40.34 -12.60 13.91
N PRO A 645 40.63 -13.35 14.99
CA PRO A 645 41.86 -14.12 15.05
C PRO A 645 41.87 -15.22 13.97
N PRO A 646 43.01 -15.47 13.31
CA PRO A 646 43.15 -16.59 12.38
C PRO A 646 43.11 -17.92 13.14
N GLU A 647 42.56 -18.95 12.51
CA GLU A 647 42.63 -20.32 13.02
C GLU A 647 44.10 -20.76 13.13
N ARG A 648 44.49 -21.31 14.29
CA ARG A 648 45.64 -22.22 14.31
C ARG A 648 45.16 -23.57 13.76
N PRO A 649 45.86 -24.18 12.78
CA PRO A 649 45.61 -25.57 12.46
C PRO A 649 45.88 -26.42 13.71
N ALA A 650 44.96 -27.33 14.01
CA ALA A 650 45.07 -28.25 15.12
C ALA A 650 46.35 -29.09 14.96
N ALA A 651 47.28 -28.91 15.89
CA ALA A 651 48.31 -29.91 16.16
C ALA A 651 47.58 -31.18 16.64
N ALA A 652 47.57 -32.21 15.80
CA ALA A 652 47.21 -33.55 16.22
C ALA A 652 48.45 -34.21 16.83
N ALA A 653 48.26 -34.66 18.06
CA ALA A 653 49.24 -35.24 18.94
C ALA A 653 49.70 -36.63 18.48
N THR A 654 50.99 -36.88 18.71
CA THR A 654 51.60 -38.14 19.12
C THR A 654 50.66 -39.30 19.45
N ALA A 655 50.78 -40.39 18.71
CA ALA A 655 50.51 -41.75 19.19
C ALA A 655 51.76 -42.61 18.97
N GLN A 656 52.13 -43.33 20.03
CA GLN A 656 53.29 -44.19 20.19
C GLN A 656 53.22 -45.44 19.27
N GLY A 657 54.40 -46.00 18.93
CA GLY A 657 54.56 -47.26 18.19
C GLY A 657 54.09 -48.51 18.96
N PRO A 658 54.29 -49.74 18.43
CA PRO A 658 55.66 -50.25 18.21
C PRO A 658 55.88 -51.13 16.94
N ASP A 659 57.18 -51.31 16.65
CA ASP A 659 57.88 -52.47 16.02
C ASP A 659 57.60 -52.94 14.58
N GLY A 660 58.66 -52.89 13.76
CA GLY A 660 59.11 -54.04 12.94
C GLY A 660 59.15 -53.85 11.41
N PRO A 661 60.21 -54.31 10.68
CA PRO A 661 60.72 -53.63 9.48
C PRO A 661 60.48 -54.39 8.15
N HIS A 662 60.87 -53.78 7.03
CA HIS A 662 61.22 -54.29 5.67
C HIS A 662 60.64 -53.31 4.62
N GLY A 663 61.30 -52.77 3.59
CA GLY A 663 62.64 -52.88 3.00
C GLY A 663 62.55 -52.33 1.54
N GLY A 664 63.58 -51.62 1.05
CA GLY A 664 63.82 -51.31 -0.38
C GLY A 664 63.03 -50.12 -0.96
N SER A 665 63.64 -48.99 -1.30
CA SER A 665 64.57 -48.66 -2.41
C SER A 665 63.85 -48.12 -3.66
N ASP A 666 64.38 -46.97 -4.11
CA ASP A 666 64.35 -46.38 -5.45
C ASP A 666 63.11 -45.58 -5.92
N GLY A 667 63.34 -44.26 -6.15
CA GLY A 667 62.58 -43.45 -7.11
C GLY A 667 63.23 -43.52 -8.51
N PRO A 668 63.08 -42.53 -9.41
CA PRO A 668 62.09 -41.43 -9.50
C PRO A 668 61.52 -41.26 -10.94
N HIS A 669 60.82 -40.14 -11.20
CA HIS A 669 60.41 -39.58 -12.50
C HIS A 669 59.18 -40.21 -13.17
N GLY A 670 58.22 -39.50 -13.76
CA GLY A 670 58.12 -38.09 -14.12
C GLY A 670 57.52 -38.00 -15.53
N GLY A 671 56.43 -37.24 -15.69
CA GLY A 671 56.16 -36.49 -16.92
C GLY A 671 55.10 -37.00 -17.91
N SER A 672 54.28 -36.03 -18.30
CA SER A 672 53.64 -35.75 -19.60
C SER A 672 52.39 -36.51 -20.06
N ASP A 673 51.30 -35.73 -20.02
CA ASP A 673 50.53 -35.26 -21.17
C ASP A 673 49.57 -36.20 -21.89
N GLY A 674 48.30 -35.78 -21.83
CA GLY A 674 47.23 -36.24 -22.68
C GLY A 674 47.07 -35.40 -23.94
N SER A 675 46.61 -36.10 -24.98
CA SER A 675 45.88 -35.65 -26.16
C SER A 675 45.43 -36.96 -26.82
N GLY A 676 44.15 -37.31 -27.01
CA GLY A 676 43.07 -36.52 -27.55
C GLY A 676 42.99 -36.79 -29.06
N ASP A 677 42.25 -37.83 -29.46
CA ASP A 677 41.87 -38.12 -30.86
C ASP A 677 40.57 -38.98 -30.87
N PRO A 678 39.80 -39.08 -31.98
CA PRO A 678 38.39 -38.71 -32.01
C PRO A 678 37.52 -39.89 -32.50
N GLY A 679 36.21 -39.68 -32.65
CA GLY A 679 35.41 -40.60 -33.44
C GLY A 679 33.91 -40.50 -33.21
N GLY A 680 33.18 -40.20 -34.28
CA GLY A 680 31.72 -40.33 -34.33
C GLY A 680 31.05 -39.35 -35.28
N GLY A 681 31.13 -39.63 -36.59
CA GLY A 681 30.19 -39.07 -37.59
C GLY A 681 28.76 -39.59 -37.32
N THR A 682 27.68 -39.21 -37.99
CA THR A 682 27.33 -38.42 -39.19
C THR A 682 25.82 -38.73 -39.42
N VAL A 683 25.16 -38.10 -40.41
CA VAL A 683 23.83 -38.44 -41.02
C VAL A 683 22.67 -37.64 -40.41
N GLU A 684 21.86 -36.84 -41.12
CA GLU A 684 21.70 -36.46 -42.55
C GLU A 684 20.79 -35.20 -42.64
N PRO A 685 20.54 -34.61 -43.83
CA PRO A 685 19.96 -33.28 -44.00
C PRO A 685 18.43 -33.25 -44.20
N ARG A 686 17.87 -32.07 -43.84
CA ARG A 686 16.77 -31.24 -44.42
C ARG A 686 15.94 -31.80 -45.61
N PRO A 687 14.66 -31.37 -45.77
CA PRO A 687 14.15 -29.99 -45.65
C PRO A 687 13.71 -29.54 -44.26
#